data_AF-A0AAU7A9N9-F1
#
_entry.id   AF-A0AAU7A9N9-F1
#
_cell.length_a   1.000
_cell.length_b   1.000
_cell.length_c   1.000
_cell.angle_alpha   90.00
_cell.angle_beta   90.00
_cell.angle_gamma   90.00
#
_symmetry.space_group_name_H-M   'P 1'
#
loop_
_entity.id
_entity.type
_entity.pdbx_description
1 polymer ?
#
loop_
_entity_poly.entity_id
_entity_poly.type
_entity_poly.pdbx_seq_one_letter_code
_entity_poly.pdbx_strand_id
1 'polypeptide(L)'
;MSDDISILTSANHTSLVKTFSGPDLKKQSFAIGKEFNVTEEPVSNLQNLSKVLHKLENDPTRTIIRGSLIEGKTNPVPRNKTTFTATLRQWCMIDIDSLAWDGDINDQQAMLSYAIEQLPIEFQSVDCWYHFSSSMGIKAGIRVHLWFWLERPCSDDEMKAWLSGCPVDLRLFNPIQIHLTANPRFIAGAIDPYPNRSGLFEAGNGVSIVPVPANLASRTAVTQAASRQRSSDKSGLLDPADITRDPDTGLAINGREQLMFLLSNEVMRELVTAKHTPSEEEVTTVLWSRFCEEADISIVSERGAWTIADAASKAKARLQELERGAYDFVSRSDRTTLVAGTGKAERPKLVGTIQAQLELNNILDKFFGDLTEGSKPRAAIRLTMGAGKTKKTITHLKAYLEGKYRQKIEVYVPRHDLADEWTKSLEGINANVIHVYPRTGGEWDNEARAYKHPIMCQRADYVRDLEEKGHSIYGNACLSRTSREQCSFLSSCAYLDQFRQTSSDIGVENTIRIYTHASLFLSRNEFERQTEPDLVIIDEAFLSSAVSNMPSIPVGEVTQHVRVNGIPNLGFDLLECLTEHQGDLSYLRAKDIGAFEFNAVSIEGLNPATPFSADTAQSRNVRSAKQYKALTKLLEIAAREIEDQGRDSFGQLAYNRRKNEIVICEHKPTRVPRTTPVLYLDATADSIITEAYLPALQHHQIDVRQLAVVSQVYDRTGSNSFWNNRIGQEQQNLSDPSYDPQHNDIAALITILNEWVKAGESPLLVAHKDLCDQLRVHPKLDEGVAVAHFMSLRGSNAYEDKSVIFITGRNQPPLDDIERQARAIFGNSGNPLGYDDLENLPSDQVEYWLSKRSPHTASAITIPAFSDPRIEAVQKQIREAETVQAIARLRLVWAEYQKRVFLLSNLPVEMPVDHLIEFNDLMPDRLEMELIKKGDIPLTTLGLEKMRPDLELSKEAIKKLVQRSKASNPKRLLTQLPDLVRTATQIATFKAGDKRKTTHQHLFLPKDYSGSPTTSIYTPWTDEEAEAYLTAGWGEGAITEFNLKYLYGPEPEVSGE
;
A
#
# COMPACT_ATOMS: atom_id res chain seq x y z
N MET A 1 4.85 14.53 -45.15
CA MET A 1 4.71 14.99 -43.74
C MET A 1 3.55 14.21 -43.16
N SER A 2 3.57 13.90 -41.87
CA SER A 2 2.37 13.42 -41.18
C SER A 2 1.45 14.61 -40.85
N ASP A 3 0.19 14.29 -40.63
CA ASP A 3 -0.79 15.07 -39.89
C ASP A 3 -1.45 14.11 -38.91
N ASP A 4 -2.19 14.61 -37.94
CA ASP A 4 -2.59 13.80 -36.80
C ASP A 4 -4.12 13.78 -36.70
N ILE A 5 -4.72 12.61 -36.47
CA ILE A 5 -6.18 12.45 -36.49
C ILE A 5 -6.79 12.57 -35.09
N SER A 6 -7.52 13.65 -34.83
CA SER A 6 -8.11 13.99 -33.51
C SER A 6 -9.26 13.07 -33.07
N ILE A 7 -8.92 11.86 -32.61
CA ILE A 7 -9.88 10.83 -32.20
C ILE A 7 -10.39 11.06 -30.79
N LEU A 8 -11.68 11.32 -30.65
CA LEU A 8 -12.41 11.55 -29.40
C LEU A 8 -12.91 10.25 -28.73
N THR A 9 -12.33 9.84 -27.61
CA THR A 9 -12.88 8.78 -26.75
C THR A 9 -13.69 9.36 -25.60
N SER A 10 -15.00 9.09 -25.56
CA SER A 10 -15.96 9.43 -24.50
C SER A 10 -15.35 9.33 -23.10
N ALA A 11 -15.15 10.45 -22.42
CA ALA A 11 -14.46 10.45 -21.14
C ALA A 11 -15.21 9.63 -20.08
N ASN A 12 -16.53 9.78 -20.06
CA ASN A 12 -17.43 9.12 -19.10
C ASN A 12 -17.77 7.66 -19.50
N HIS A 13 -17.11 7.10 -20.53
CA HIS A 13 -17.54 5.88 -21.26
C HIS A 13 -19.04 5.84 -21.66
N THR A 14 -19.71 7.01 -21.68
CA THR A 14 -21.06 7.16 -22.22
C THR A 14 -21.03 6.68 -23.66
N SER A 15 -21.89 5.73 -24.02
CA SER A 15 -21.88 5.17 -25.37
C SER A 15 -22.12 6.28 -26.40
N LEU A 16 -21.09 6.65 -27.17
CA LEU A 16 -21.14 7.61 -28.27
C LEU A 16 -21.70 6.92 -29.52
N VAL A 17 -22.77 6.20 -29.29
CA VAL A 17 -23.31 5.20 -30.16
C VAL A 17 -24.79 5.13 -29.87
N LYS A 18 -25.59 5.14 -30.93
CA LYS A 18 -27.05 5.21 -30.77
C LYS A 18 -27.49 3.86 -30.20
N THR A 19 -28.10 3.91 -29.01
CA THR A 19 -28.60 2.73 -28.30
C THR A 19 -30.11 2.62 -28.45
N PHE A 20 -30.61 1.41 -28.72
CA PHE A 20 -32.02 1.13 -28.97
C PHE A 20 -32.52 0.01 -28.03
N SER A 21 -33.78 0.06 -27.61
CA SER A 21 -34.33 -0.82 -26.58
C SER A 21 -35.72 -1.33 -26.91
N GLY A 22 -36.01 -2.59 -26.52
CA GLY A 22 -37.27 -3.25 -26.84
C GLY A 22 -37.38 -3.70 -28.31
N PRO A 23 -38.35 -4.57 -28.64
CA PRO A 23 -38.51 -5.11 -29.99
C PRO A 23 -38.80 -4.03 -31.04
N ASP A 24 -39.48 -2.94 -30.65
CA ASP A 24 -39.78 -1.78 -31.52
C ASP A 24 -38.56 -0.90 -31.84
N LEU A 25 -37.34 -1.35 -31.50
CA LEU A 25 -36.07 -0.63 -31.61
C LEU A 25 -36.15 0.81 -31.09
N LYS A 26 -36.79 1.02 -29.93
CA LYS A 26 -37.06 2.35 -29.40
C LYS A 26 -35.75 3.02 -28.96
N LYS A 27 -35.30 4.01 -29.72
CA LYS A 27 -34.07 4.79 -29.44
C LYS A 27 -34.10 5.32 -28.00
N GLN A 28 -33.06 5.00 -27.24
CA GLN A 28 -32.89 5.50 -25.87
C GLN A 28 -32.43 6.96 -25.84
N SER A 29 -32.49 7.56 -24.65
CA SER A 29 -32.02 8.92 -24.38
C SER A 29 -30.52 9.06 -24.64
N PHE A 30 -30.19 9.40 -25.89
CA PHE A 30 -28.83 9.59 -26.36
C PHE A 30 -28.29 10.93 -25.87
N ALA A 31 -27.68 10.93 -24.69
CA ALA A 31 -26.81 11.99 -24.24
C ALA A 31 -25.49 11.91 -25.02
N ILE A 32 -25.16 12.95 -25.77
CA ILE A 32 -23.78 13.16 -26.22
C ILE A 32 -22.99 13.49 -24.95
N GLY A 33 -21.96 12.69 -24.65
CA GLY A 33 -21.05 12.95 -23.53
C GLY A 33 -20.51 14.38 -23.62
N LYS A 34 -20.37 15.07 -22.48
CA LYS A 34 -19.95 16.47 -22.49
C LYS A 34 -18.47 16.61 -22.86
N GLU A 35 -17.66 15.58 -22.60
CA GLU A 35 -16.20 15.61 -22.63
C GLU A 35 -15.61 14.32 -23.26
N PHE A 36 -14.47 14.44 -23.93
CA PHE A 36 -13.89 13.45 -24.84
C PHE A 36 -12.35 13.49 -24.83
N ASN A 37 -11.69 12.35 -25.07
CA ASN A 37 -10.24 12.25 -25.16
C ASN A 37 -9.74 12.16 -26.61
N VAL A 38 -9.22 13.27 -27.14
CA VAL A 38 -8.51 13.46 -28.41
C VAL A 38 -7.15 12.75 -28.44
N THR A 39 -7.09 11.48 -28.81
CA THR A 39 -5.81 10.92 -29.30
C THR A 39 -5.60 11.40 -30.72
N GLU A 40 -4.75 12.42 -30.90
CA GLU A 40 -4.15 12.71 -32.21
C GLU A 40 -3.14 11.60 -32.53
N GLU A 41 -3.61 10.56 -33.23
CA GLU A 41 -2.74 9.46 -33.67
C GLU A 41 -2.02 9.90 -34.95
N PRO A 42 -0.67 9.91 -34.98
CA PRO A 42 0.07 10.44 -36.11
C PRO A 42 -0.06 9.53 -37.32
N VAL A 43 -0.71 10.05 -38.35
CA VAL A 43 -1.03 9.35 -39.58
C VAL A 43 -0.20 9.95 -40.71
N SER A 44 0.47 9.11 -41.51
CA SER A 44 1.39 9.57 -42.56
C SER A 44 0.90 9.24 -43.97
N ASN A 45 -0.24 8.55 -44.04
CA ASN A 45 -0.92 8.00 -45.20
C ASN A 45 -2.25 7.39 -44.72
N LEU A 46 -3.11 7.01 -45.66
CA LEU A 46 -4.35 6.29 -45.35
C LEU A 46 -4.11 4.98 -44.58
N GLN A 47 -3.13 4.17 -44.96
CA GLN A 47 -2.92 2.84 -44.38
C GLN A 47 -2.53 2.85 -42.89
N ASN A 48 -2.09 4.00 -42.35
CA ASN A 48 -2.12 4.26 -40.91
C ASN A 48 -3.56 4.56 -40.46
N LEU A 49 -4.16 5.64 -40.97
CA LEU A 49 -5.51 6.14 -40.66
C LEU A 49 -6.58 5.03 -40.60
N SER A 50 -6.62 4.14 -41.59
CA SER A 50 -7.48 2.95 -41.68
C SER A 50 -7.35 1.99 -40.51
N LYS A 51 -6.11 1.65 -40.09
CA LYS A 51 -5.87 0.75 -38.95
C LYS A 51 -6.33 1.37 -37.65
N VAL A 52 -6.20 2.70 -37.55
CA VAL A 52 -6.69 3.44 -36.40
C VAL A 52 -8.21 3.40 -36.38
N LEU A 53 -8.88 3.76 -37.48
CA LEU A 53 -10.34 3.74 -37.59
C LEU A 53 -10.92 2.37 -37.24
N HIS A 54 -10.40 1.28 -37.80
CA HIS A 54 -10.89 -0.08 -37.54
C HIS A 54 -10.92 -0.46 -36.04
N LYS A 55 -9.91 0.01 -35.30
CA LYS A 55 -9.72 -0.21 -33.86
C LYS A 55 -10.72 0.57 -32.99
N LEU A 56 -11.40 1.60 -33.54
CA LEU A 56 -12.42 2.39 -32.83
C LEU A 56 -13.82 1.80 -32.96
N GLU A 57 -14.07 0.94 -33.94
CA GLU A 57 -15.43 0.60 -34.39
C GLU A 57 -16.17 -0.31 -33.41
N ASN A 58 -15.43 -1.22 -32.82
CA ASN A 58 -15.89 -2.10 -31.76
C ASN A 58 -15.74 -1.49 -30.36
N ASP A 59 -15.27 -0.23 -30.27
CA ASP A 59 -15.28 0.56 -29.04
C ASP A 59 -16.41 1.63 -29.12
N PRO A 60 -17.63 1.32 -28.63
CA PRO A 60 -18.78 2.22 -28.66
C PRO A 60 -18.62 3.46 -27.76
N THR A 61 -17.41 3.73 -27.27
CA THR A 61 -17.02 4.96 -26.59
C THR A 61 -16.16 5.87 -27.48
N ARG A 62 -15.93 5.58 -28.76
CA ARG A 62 -15.05 6.38 -29.65
C ARG A 62 -15.74 7.05 -30.85
N THR A 63 -15.22 8.22 -31.21
CA THR A 63 -15.61 9.10 -32.32
C THR A 63 -14.38 9.97 -32.69
N ILE A 64 -14.47 10.91 -33.63
CA ILE A 64 -13.35 11.76 -34.10
C ILE A 64 -13.89 13.18 -34.42
N ILE A 65 -13.03 14.19 -34.59
CA ILE A 65 -13.35 15.55 -35.07
C ILE A 65 -12.20 16.11 -35.91
N ARG A 66 -12.41 17.19 -36.68
CA ARG A 66 -11.39 17.78 -37.57
C ARG A 66 -10.37 18.71 -36.92
N GLY A 67 -10.83 19.64 -36.08
CA GLY A 67 -9.96 20.71 -35.60
C GLY A 67 -8.93 20.18 -34.61
N SER A 68 -7.72 20.76 -34.63
CA SER A 68 -6.79 20.56 -33.52
C SER A 68 -7.19 21.46 -32.36
N LEU A 69 -7.00 20.92 -31.17
CA LEU A 69 -6.47 21.60 -29.98
C LEU A 69 -5.71 22.94 -30.28
N ILE A 70 -6.08 24.08 -29.64
CA ILE A 70 -5.46 25.43 -29.82
C ILE A 70 -4.19 25.73 -28.93
N GLU A 71 -3.15 24.88 -28.95
CA GLU A 71 -2.04 24.64 -27.96
C GLU A 71 -2.38 24.84 -26.44
N GLY A 72 -2.19 23.95 -25.44
CA GLY A 72 -1.88 22.52 -25.30
C GLY A 72 -1.99 21.96 -23.83
N LYS A 73 -3.01 21.32 -23.22
CA LYS A 73 -4.44 20.97 -23.56
C LYS A 73 -4.75 19.49 -23.88
N THR A 74 -4.07 18.69 -23.07
CA THR A 74 -4.65 17.59 -22.30
C THR A 74 -6.18 17.38 -22.27
N ASN A 75 -6.58 16.30 -22.91
CA ASN A 75 -7.82 15.57 -22.66
C ASN A 75 -8.11 15.19 -21.20
N PRO A 76 -9.38 14.88 -20.84
CA PRO A 76 -10.57 15.03 -21.67
C PRO A 76 -10.99 16.49 -21.80
N VAL A 77 -11.34 16.89 -23.01
CA VAL A 77 -11.83 18.23 -23.34
C VAL A 77 -13.33 18.18 -23.65
N PRO A 78 -14.11 19.27 -23.46
CA PRO A 78 -15.51 19.36 -23.91
C PRO A 78 -15.73 19.23 -25.44
N ARG A 79 -16.81 19.81 -26.01
CA ARG A 79 -17.04 19.78 -27.47
C ARG A 79 -17.89 20.94 -28.04
N ASN A 80 -17.23 22.06 -28.36
CA ASN A 80 -17.80 23.38 -28.66
C ASN A 80 -16.72 24.37 -29.23
N LYS A 81 -17.01 25.59 -29.73
CA LYS A 81 -16.02 26.33 -30.59
C LYS A 81 -14.91 27.18 -29.90
N THR A 82 -14.25 26.73 -28.83
CA THR A 82 -12.95 27.36 -28.46
C THR A 82 -11.80 26.37 -28.22
N THR A 83 -11.99 25.08 -27.89
CA THR A 83 -10.92 24.07 -27.70
C THR A 83 -10.22 23.73 -28.99
N PHE A 84 -11.01 23.63 -30.05
CA PHE A 84 -10.55 23.20 -31.35
C PHE A 84 -10.60 24.39 -32.30
N THR A 85 -9.44 24.71 -32.87
CA THR A 85 -9.30 25.73 -33.90
C THR A 85 -9.55 25.12 -35.27
N ALA A 86 -9.87 25.97 -36.25
CA ALA A 86 -9.83 25.58 -37.64
C ALA A 86 -8.36 25.37 -38.04
N THR A 87 -7.88 24.13 -37.92
CA THR A 87 -6.54 23.76 -38.37
C THR A 87 -6.58 23.31 -39.83
N LEU A 88 -5.46 23.48 -40.52
CA LEU A 88 -5.24 22.80 -41.79
C LEU A 88 -5.09 21.30 -41.50
N ARG A 89 -6.00 20.45 -41.98
CA ARG A 89 -5.83 18.98 -41.93
C ARG A 89 -5.49 18.42 -43.29
N GLN A 90 -4.51 17.52 -43.31
CA GLN A 90 -4.09 16.68 -44.43
C GLN A 90 -4.87 15.36 -44.46
N TRP A 91 -5.99 15.28 -43.74
CA TRP A 91 -7.01 14.25 -43.91
C TRP A 91 -8.42 14.86 -43.78
N CYS A 92 -9.45 14.13 -44.22
CA CYS A 92 -10.85 14.48 -43.94
C CYS A 92 -11.78 13.27 -43.80
N MET A 93 -12.79 13.42 -42.96
CA MET A 93 -14.01 12.60 -43.01
C MET A 93 -15.10 13.36 -43.77
N ILE A 94 -15.87 12.63 -44.56
CA ILE A 94 -17.07 13.12 -45.25
C ILE A 94 -18.26 12.25 -44.83
N ASP A 95 -19.25 12.86 -44.18
CA ASP A 95 -20.50 12.20 -43.74
C ASP A 95 -21.62 12.50 -44.74
N ILE A 96 -22.16 11.41 -45.28
CA ILE A 96 -23.27 11.40 -46.21
C ILE A 96 -24.45 10.77 -45.46
N ASP A 97 -25.21 11.59 -44.74
CA ASP A 97 -26.36 11.15 -43.95
C ASP A 97 -27.66 11.32 -44.75
N SER A 98 -28.28 10.20 -45.14
CA SER A 98 -29.58 10.12 -45.85
C SER A 98 -29.56 10.25 -47.38
N LEU A 99 -28.45 9.92 -48.05
CA LEU A 99 -28.41 9.82 -49.52
C LEU A 99 -29.39 8.74 -50.03
N ALA A 100 -30.09 9.01 -51.12
CA ALA A 100 -31.05 8.07 -51.71
C ALA A 100 -30.33 6.83 -52.28
N TRP A 101 -30.92 5.66 -52.08
CA TRP A 101 -30.43 4.38 -52.59
C TRP A 101 -31.60 3.41 -52.75
N ASP A 102 -31.64 2.74 -53.90
CA ASP A 102 -32.66 1.78 -54.33
C ASP A 102 -32.07 0.39 -54.66
N GLY A 103 -30.75 0.24 -54.61
CA GLY A 103 -30.05 -1.04 -54.68
C GLY A 103 -30.14 -1.88 -53.39
N ASP A 104 -29.51 -3.05 -53.38
CA ASP A 104 -29.45 -3.89 -52.17
C ASP A 104 -28.71 -3.13 -51.05
N ILE A 105 -29.24 -3.23 -49.84
CA ILE A 105 -28.68 -2.65 -48.62
C ILE A 105 -27.51 -3.49 -48.08
N ASN A 106 -27.37 -4.75 -48.52
CA ASN A 106 -26.33 -5.68 -48.11
C ASN A 106 -25.07 -5.60 -49.00
N ASP A 107 -25.16 -5.02 -50.20
CA ASP A 107 -24.01 -4.76 -51.07
C ASP A 107 -23.28 -3.47 -50.64
N GLN A 108 -22.39 -3.64 -49.67
CA GLN A 108 -21.60 -2.55 -49.13
C GLN A 108 -20.67 -1.92 -50.18
N GLN A 109 -20.18 -2.69 -51.16
CA GLN A 109 -19.19 -2.18 -52.11
C GLN A 109 -19.84 -1.31 -53.20
N ALA A 110 -21.01 -1.71 -53.73
CA ALA A 110 -21.79 -0.87 -54.65
C ALA A 110 -22.24 0.44 -53.97
N MET A 111 -22.70 0.36 -52.71
CA MET A 111 -23.09 1.53 -51.93
C MET A 111 -21.96 2.54 -51.70
N LEU A 112 -20.74 2.06 -51.44
CA LEU A 112 -19.57 2.91 -51.18
C LEU A 112 -19.10 3.63 -52.44
N SER A 113 -18.99 2.92 -53.57
CA SER A 113 -18.65 3.53 -54.85
C SER A 113 -19.63 4.65 -55.21
N TYR A 114 -20.94 4.38 -55.11
CA TYR A 114 -21.97 5.37 -55.40
C TYR A 114 -21.92 6.61 -54.49
N ALA A 115 -21.57 6.42 -53.21
CA ALA A 115 -21.38 7.51 -52.26
C ALA A 115 -20.13 8.36 -52.56
N ILE A 116 -19.03 7.73 -53.01
CA ILE A 116 -17.77 8.39 -53.36
C ILE A 116 -17.89 9.17 -54.69
N GLU A 117 -18.66 8.68 -55.66
CA GLU A 117 -18.92 9.38 -56.94
C GLU A 117 -19.58 10.76 -56.76
N GLN A 118 -20.25 11.03 -55.63
CA GLN A 118 -20.88 12.34 -55.35
C GLN A 118 -19.89 13.39 -54.82
N LEU A 119 -18.62 13.03 -54.64
CA LEU A 119 -17.55 13.89 -54.12
C LEU A 119 -16.74 14.53 -55.26
N PRO A 120 -15.94 15.59 -55.01
CA PRO A 120 -15.09 16.20 -56.04
C PRO A 120 -14.13 15.19 -56.65
N ILE A 121 -13.79 15.40 -57.93
CA ILE A 121 -13.00 14.45 -58.75
C ILE A 121 -11.67 14.03 -58.11
N GLU A 122 -11.07 14.89 -57.28
CA GLU A 122 -9.83 14.59 -56.58
C GLU A 122 -9.96 13.44 -55.55
N PHE A 123 -11.16 13.18 -55.03
CA PHE A 123 -11.46 12.11 -54.08
C PHE A 123 -11.89 10.78 -54.75
N GLN A 124 -12.40 10.83 -55.98
CA GLN A 124 -13.12 9.71 -56.60
C GLN A 124 -12.26 8.47 -56.94
N SER A 125 -10.93 8.63 -56.98
CA SER A 125 -9.98 7.62 -57.46
C SER A 125 -8.90 7.27 -56.44
N VAL A 126 -9.12 7.62 -55.16
CA VAL A 126 -8.18 7.49 -54.04
C VAL A 126 -8.75 6.52 -53.02
N ASP A 127 -7.90 5.66 -52.46
CA ASP A 127 -8.30 4.71 -51.41
C ASP A 127 -8.87 5.46 -50.19
N CYS A 128 -9.86 4.86 -49.50
CA CYS A 128 -10.46 5.46 -48.29
C CYS A 128 -10.82 4.42 -47.23
N TRP A 129 -11.07 4.84 -45.99
CA TRP A 129 -11.70 3.98 -44.98
C TRP A 129 -13.19 4.32 -44.81
N TYR A 130 -14.04 3.32 -44.60
CA TYR A 130 -15.49 3.51 -44.48
C TYR A 130 -16.06 3.01 -43.14
N HIS A 131 -17.07 3.74 -42.64
CA HIS A 131 -17.87 3.32 -41.49
C HIS A 131 -19.34 3.70 -41.65
N PHE A 132 -20.24 2.71 -41.62
CA PHE A 132 -21.70 2.88 -41.76
C PHE A 132 -22.36 3.31 -40.45
N SER A 133 -23.00 4.49 -40.47
CA SER A 133 -23.43 5.19 -39.27
C SER A 133 -24.46 4.41 -38.44
N SER A 134 -24.52 4.68 -37.14
CA SER A 134 -25.37 3.97 -36.16
C SER A 134 -26.90 4.19 -36.33
N SER A 135 -27.36 4.60 -37.50
CA SER A 135 -28.78 4.58 -37.92
C SER A 135 -29.01 3.88 -39.26
N MET A 136 -27.95 3.40 -39.92
CA MET A 136 -28.01 2.48 -41.04
C MET A 136 -28.73 1.18 -40.63
N GLY A 137 -29.65 0.72 -41.48
CA GLY A 137 -30.58 -0.38 -41.19
C GLY A 137 -31.83 -0.01 -40.36
N ILE A 138 -31.86 1.19 -39.74
CA ILE A 138 -32.98 1.67 -38.89
C ILE A 138 -33.74 2.82 -39.58
N LYS A 139 -33.08 3.52 -40.51
CA LYS A 139 -33.66 4.58 -41.34
C LYS A 139 -33.26 4.39 -42.79
N ALA A 140 -34.16 4.74 -43.72
CA ALA A 140 -33.90 4.69 -45.15
C ALA A 140 -32.73 5.60 -45.60
N GLY A 141 -32.16 5.29 -46.76
CA GLY A 141 -31.01 5.97 -47.37
C GLY A 141 -29.65 5.52 -46.83
N ILE A 142 -28.60 5.69 -47.65
CA ILE A 142 -27.20 5.48 -47.26
C ILE A 142 -26.84 6.47 -46.14
N ARG A 143 -26.09 5.98 -45.15
CA ARG A 143 -25.58 6.74 -44.00
C ARG A 143 -24.16 6.28 -43.70
N VAL A 144 -23.15 7.00 -44.21
CA VAL A 144 -21.76 6.52 -44.20
C VAL A 144 -20.75 7.65 -43.99
N HIS A 145 -19.69 7.32 -43.27
CA HIS A 145 -18.53 8.15 -42.99
C HIS A 145 -17.35 7.68 -43.86
N LEU A 146 -16.80 8.55 -44.70
CA LEU A 146 -15.73 8.24 -45.65
C LEU A 146 -14.45 9.03 -45.30
N TRP A 147 -13.32 8.34 -45.14
CA TRP A 147 -12.07 8.90 -44.60
C TRP A 147 -10.92 8.87 -45.61
N PHE A 148 -10.37 10.04 -45.93
CA PHE A 148 -9.32 10.24 -46.94
C PHE A 148 -8.07 10.94 -46.38
N TRP A 149 -6.92 10.70 -47.03
CA TRP A 149 -5.66 11.43 -46.84
C TRP A 149 -5.45 12.44 -47.97
N LEU A 150 -4.77 13.56 -47.75
CA LEU A 150 -4.57 14.67 -48.70
C LEU A 150 -3.09 14.94 -49.01
N GLU A 151 -2.80 15.67 -50.09
CA GLU A 151 -1.45 16.04 -50.54
C GLU A 151 -0.81 17.14 -49.67
N ARG A 152 -1.61 18.09 -49.19
CA ARG A 152 -1.22 19.10 -48.21
C ARG A 152 -2.31 19.31 -47.15
N PRO A 153 -2.01 19.96 -46.02
CA PRO A 153 -3.02 20.42 -45.09
C PRO A 153 -3.98 21.46 -45.72
N CYS A 154 -5.29 21.31 -45.44
CA CYS A 154 -6.37 22.18 -45.90
C CYS A 154 -7.25 22.66 -44.74
N SER A 155 -7.52 23.97 -44.68
CA SER A 155 -8.37 24.58 -43.65
C SER A 155 -9.83 24.12 -43.75
N ASP A 156 -10.55 24.21 -42.64
CA ASP A 156 -12.00 23.99 -42.61
C ASP A 156 -12.78 24.92 -43.56
N ASP A 157 -12.29 26.11 -43.87
CA ASP A 157 -12.95 27.02 -44.84
C ASP A 157 -12.57 26.72 -46.29
N GLU A 158 -11.34 26.24 -46.57
CA GLU A 158 -10.99 25.63 -47.85
C GLU A 158 -11.81 24.36 -48.10
N MET A 159 -11.93 23.45 -47.13
CA MET A 159 -12.71 22.23 -47.27
C MET A 159 -14.21 22.51 -47.46
N LYS A 160 -14.78 23.49 -46.73
CA LYS A 160 -16.14 23.98 -47.01
C LYS A 160 -16.27 24.51 -48.43
N ALA A 161 -15.28 25.27 -48.94
CA ALA A 161 -15.31 25.82 -50.30
C ALA A 161 -15.10 24.76 -51.40
N TRP A 162 -14.36 23.68 -51.12
CA TRP A 162 -14.11 22.56 -52.03
C TRP A 162 -15.33 21.62 -52.14
N LEU A 163 -15.97 21.32 -51.00
CA LEU A 163 -17.13 20.41 -50.91
C LEU A 163 -18.49 21.14 -51.01
N SER A 164 -18.48 22.46 -51.24
CA SER A 164 -19.69 23.28 -51.37
C SER A 164 -20.53 22.87 -52.59
N GLY A 165 -21.60 22.11 -52.36
CA GLY A 165 -22.54 21.63 -53.37
C GLY A 165 -22.66 20.10 -53.41
N CYS A 166 -21.75 19.37 -52.76
CA CYS A 166 -21.84 17.92 -52.58
C CYS A 166 -22.86 17.56 -51.48
N PRO A 167 -23.42 16.32 -51.49
CA PRO A 167 -24.45 15.87 -50.54
C PRO A 167 -23.85 15.46 -49.18
N VAL A 168 -23.16 16.39 -48.51
CA VAL A 168 -22.36 16.15 -47.30
C VAL A 168 -22.78 17.07 -46.16
N ASP A 169 -22.71 16.63 -44.89
CA ASP A 169 -22.90 17.58 -43.78
C ASP A 169 -21.67 18.49 -43.63
N LEU A 170 -21.72 19.64 -44.29
CA LEU A 170 -20.71 20.70 -44.18
C LEU A 170 -20.48 21.18 -42.73
N ARG A 171 -21.33 20.81 -41.77
CA ARG A 171 -21.07 21.07 -40.35
C ARG A 171 -19.93 20.22 -39.78
N LEU A 172 -19.61 19.07 -40.40
CA LEU A 172 -18.43 18.26 -40.07
C LEU A 172 -17.11 19.02 -40.27
N PHE A 173 -17.13 20.03 -41.15
CA PHE A 173 -16.05 20.98 -41.41
C PHE A 173 -16.16 22.22 -40.52
N ASN A 174 -16.66 22.04 -39.30
CA ASN A 174 -16.34 22.90 -38.16
C ASN A 174 -15.46 22.10 -37.21
N PRO A 175 -14.55 22.75 -36.46
CA PRO A 175 -13.50 22.08 -35.67
C PRO A 175 -13.96 20.96 -34.73
N ILE A 176 -15.23 21.01 -34.29
CA ILE A 176 -15.78 20.35 -33.11
C ILE A 176 -16.82 19.27 -33.40
N GLN A 177 -17.24 19.09 -34.65
CA GLN A 177 -18.44 18.30 -34.93
C GLN A 177 -18.11 16.81 -35.01
N ILE A 178 -18.69 15.99 -34.12
CA ILE A 178 -18.32 14.58 -33.97
C ILE A 178 -18.61 13.71 -35.19
N HIS A 179 -17.64 12.86 -35.50
CA HIS A 179 -17.60 11.88 -36.58
C HIS A 179 -17.74 10.48 -35.96
N LEU A 180 -18.95 9.91 -35.89
CA LEU A 180 -19.23 8.75 -35.03
C LEU A 180 -18.65 7.44 -35.58
N THR A 181 -17.45 7.05 -35.16
CA THR A 181 -16.71 5.90 -35.70
C THR A 181 -17.02 4.56 -35.03
N ALA A 182 -18.16 4.39 -34.35
CA ALA A 182 -18.44 3.18 -33.58
C ALA A 182 -19.83 2.57 -33.78
N ASN A 183 -19.92 1.26 -33.49
CA ASN A 183 -21.05 0.41 -33.85
C ASN A 183 -22.20 0.44 -32.80
N PRO A 184 -23.47 0.60 -33.23
CA PRO A 184 -24.62 0.80 -32.35
C PRO A 184 -24.87 -0.37 -31.39
N ARG A 185 -25.64 -0.10 -30.32
CA ARG A 185 -25.96 -1.08 -29.28
C ARG A 185 -27.46 -1.26 -29.11
N PHE A 186 -27.85 -2.47 -28.73
CA PHE A 186 -29.24 -2.90 -28.67
C PHE A 186 -29.43 -3.67 -27.36
N ILE A 187 -30.47 -3.30 -26.59
CA ILE A 187 -30.68 -3.76 -25.21
C ILE A 187 -32.14 -4.12 -24.95
N ALA A 188 -32.41 -4.82 -23.85
CA ALA A 188 -33.75 -5.23 -23.40
C ALA A 188 -34.64 -5.78 -24.54
N GLY A 189 -34.12 -6.72 -25.34
CA GLY A 189 -34.83 -7.37 -26.44
C GLY A 189 -34.69 -6.72 -27.83
N ALA A 190 -33.97 -5.60 -27.97
CA ALA A 190 -33.61 -5.04 -29.27
C ALA A 190 -32.45 -5.83 -29.94
N ILE A 191 -32.37 -5.80 -31.28
CA ILE A 191 -31.36 -6.48 -32.11
C ILE A 191 -30.84 -5.49 -33.17
N ASP A 192 -29.55 -5.55 -33.55
CA ASP A 192 -29.00 -4.72 -34.65
C ASP A 192 -29.50 -5.24 -36.01
N PRO A 193 -30.20 -4.43 -36.83
CA PRO A 193 -30.56 -4.82 -38.19
C PRO A 193 -29.36 -4.85 -39.17
N TYR A 194 -28.16 -4.39 -38.77
CA TYR A 194 -27.02 -4.24 -39.69
C TYR A 194 -25.64 -4.36 -38.99
N PRO A 195 -25.20 -5.54 -38.53
CA PRO A 195 -24.05 -5.66 -37.61
C PRO A 195 -22.66 -5.43 -38.23
N ASN A 196 -22.45 -5.74 -39.51
CA ASN A 196 -21.16 -5.50 -40.19
C ASN A 196 -21.15 -4.09 -40.80
N ARG A 197 -20.20 -3.23 -40.42
CA ARG A 197 -20.34 -1.77 -40.63
C ARG A 197 -19.12 -1.06 -41.23
N SER A 198 -18.02 -1.73 -41.55
CA SER A 198 -16.76 -1.02 -41.84
C SER A 198 -15.64 -1.83 -42.48
N GLY A 199 -14.69 -1.13 -43.09
CA GLY A 199 -13.49 -1.68 -43.69
C GLY A 199 -12.63 -0.66 -44.44
N LEU A 200 -11.55 -1.15 -45.06
CA LEU A 200 -10.80 -0.40 -46.07
C LEU A 200 -11.54 -0.53 -47.41
N PHE A 201 -11.69 0.58 -48.12
CA PHE A 201 -12.14 0.62 -49.50
C PHE A 201 -10.95 0.97 -50.39
N GLU A 202 -10.45 -0.03 -51.12
CA GLU A 202 -9.38 0.16 -52.11
C GLU A 202 -10.01 0.59 -53.44
N ALA A 203 -9.61 1.76 -53.94
CA ALA A 203 -10.10 2.32 -55.21
C ALA A 203 -9.38 1.70 -56.43
N GLY A 204 -8.63 0.61 -56.24
CA GLY A 204 -7.92 -0.16 -57.26
C GLY A 204 -6.61 0.46 -57.77
N ASN A 205 -6.35 1.74 -57.46
CA ASN A 205 -5.19 2.48 -57.98
C ASN A 205 -3.95 2.42 -57.08
N GLY A 206 -4.09 2.02 -55.81
CA GLY A 206 -3.02 2.08 -54.81
C GLY A 206 -2.56 3.51 -54.47
N VAL A 207 -3.35 4.50 -54.87
CA VAL A 207 -3.15 5.92 -54.54
C VAL A 207 -3.92 6.20 -53.26
N SER A 208 -3.18 6.49 -52.19
CA SER A 208 -3.75 6.75 -50.86
C SER A 208 -3.53 8.18 -50.38
N ILE A 209 -3.47 9.15 -51.33
CA ILE A 209 -3.27 10.59 -51.11
C ILE A 209 -4.10 11.39 -52.15
N VAL A 210 -4.98 12.29 -51.72
CA VAL A 210 -5.81 13.18 -52.56
C VAL A 210 -5.07 14.46 -52.95
N PRO A 211 -4.92 14.80 -54.25
CA PRO A 211 -4.29 16.05 -54.69
C PRO A 211 -5.12 17.28 -54.31
N VAL A 212 -4.47 18.39 -53.97
CA VAL A 212 -5.15 19.60 -53.46
C VAL A 212 -5.11 20.74 -54.49
N PRO A 213 -6.27 21.25 -54.96
CA PRO A 213 -6.33 22.28 -55.99
C PRO A 213 -5.52 23.55 -55.66
N ALA A 214 -4.60 23.92 -56.56
CA ALA A 214 -3.72 25.08 -56.41
C ALA A 214 -4.46 26.43 -56.33
N ASN A 215 -5.72 26.49 -56.77
CA ASN A 215 -6.58 27.69 -56.71
C ASN A 215 -7.49 27.74 -55.47
N LEU A 216 -7.37 26.79 -54.54
CA LEU A 216 -8.31 26.63 -53.43
C LEU A 216 -8.31 27.82 -52.46
N ALA A 217 -7.14 28.33 -52.08
CA ALA A 217 -7.03 29.54 -51.26
C ALA A 217 -7.69 30.78 -51.92
N SER A 218 -7.57 30.90 -53.26
CA SER A 218 -8.20 31.97 -54.04
C SER A 218 -9.72 31.86 -54.03
N ARG A 219 -10.27 30.63 -54.09
CA ARG A 219 -11.72 30.39 -53.96
C ARG A 219 -12.22 30.76 -52.56
N THR A 220 -11.47 30.40 -51.51
CA THR A 220 -11.83 30.71 -50.11
C THR A 220 -11.89 32.21 -49.83
N ALA A 221 -10.98 33.00 -50.38
CA ALA A 221 -10.97 34.46 -50.20
C ALA A 221 -12.22 35.15 -50.76
N VAL A 222 -12.72 34.70 -51.92
CA VAL A 222 -13.95 35.23 -52.54
C VAL A 222 -15.18 34.93 -51.66
N THR A 223 -15.26 33.74 -51.06
CA THR A 223 -16.36 33.36 -50.15
C THR A 223 -16.31 34.14 -48.83
N GLN A 224 -15.13 34.30 -48.22
CA GLN A 224 -15.00 35.09 -46.97
C GLN A 224 -15.32 36.58 -47.18
N ALA A 225 -15.08 37.15 -48.37
CA ALA A 225 -15.49 38.52 -48.70
C ALA A 225 -17.02 38.71 -48.69
N ALA A 226 -17.79 37.69 -49.09
CA ALA A 226 -19.25 37.69 -48.99
C ALA A 226 -19.77 37.36 -47.57
N SER A 227 -19.01 36.60 -46.78
CA SER A 227 -19.45 36.05 -45.49
C SER A 227 -19.17 36.93 -44.26
N ARG A 228 -18.51 38.08 -44.38
CA ARG A 228 -18.21 38.98 -43.24
C ARG A 228 -19.44 39.72 -42.66
N GLN A 229 -20.66 39.36 -43.04
CA GLN A 229 -21.91 39.91 -42.48
C GLN A 229 -22.73 38.85 -41.74
N ARG A 230 -22.43 38.65 -40.43
CA ARG A 230 -23.31 38.03 -39.40
C ARG A 230 -23.51 36.49 -39.55
N SER A 231 -23.89 35.71 -38.53
CA SER A 231 -24.11 35.94 -37.07
C SER A 231 -23.85 34.66 -36.24
N SER A 232 -23.97 34.78 -34.91
CA SER A 232 -24.28 33.70 -33.96
C SER A 232 -25.58 32.94 -34.27
N ASP A 233 -25.83 31.81 -33.57
CA ASP A 233 -26.93 31.80 -32.57
C ASP A 233 -27.05 30.58 -31.62
N LYS A 234 -27.74 30.84 -30.49
CA LYS A 234 -28.61 29.93 -29.70
C LYS A 234 -28.11 28.52 -29.36
N SER A 235 -27.02 28.45 -28.60
CA SER A 235 -26.77 27.46 -27.52
C SER A 235 -25.40 27.75 -26.89
N GLY A 236 -24.48 28.29 -27.70
CA GLY A 236 -23.60 29.40 -27.31
C GLY A 236 -22.40 29.08 -26.44
N LEU A 237 -22.33 27.90 -25.82
CA LEU A 237 -21.10 27.49 -25.16
C LEU A 237 -20.01 27.22 -26.20
N LEU A 238 -18.78 27.51 -25.80
CA LEU A 238 -17.54 27.37 -26.55
C LEU A 238 -16.60 26.60 -25.61
N ASP A 239 -15.83 25.69 -26.17
CA ASP A 239 -15.03 24.64 -25.49
C ASP A 239 -13.71 25.26 -25.06
N PRO A 240 -13.07 24.92 -23.95
CA PRO A 240 -11.89 25.65 -23.49
C PRO A 240 -10.63 25.55 -24.40
N ALA A 241 -10.11 26.67 -24.94
CA ALA A 241 -9.01 26.77 -25.95
C ALA A 241 -7.56 26.35 -25.60
N ASP A 242 -7.14 25.11 -25.85
CA ASP A 242 -5.75 24.58 -25.82
C ASP A 242 -4.94 24.77 -24.47
N ILE A 243 -4.83 25.93 -23.82
CA ILE A 243 -3.95 26.32 -22.67
C ILE A 243 -2.53 26.68 -23.11
N THR A 244 -2.43 27.66 -24.00
CA THR A 244 -1.15 28.25 -24.38
C THR A 244 -0.67 29.04 -23.17
N ARG A 245 0.34 28.52 -22.49
CA ARG A 245 1.05 29.25 -21.45
C ARG A 245 2.08 30.13 -22.13
N ASP A 246 2.02 31.41 -21.83
CA ASP A 246 2.94 32.41 -22.39
C ASP A 246 4.38 31.99 -22.08
N PRO A 247 5.28 31.97 -23.10
CA PRO A 247 6.61 31.39 -22.93
C PRO A 247 7.52 32.24 -22.03
N ASP A 248 7.20 33.53 -21.80
CA ASP A 248 7.97 34.45 -20.98
C ASP A 248 7.46 34.52 -19.52
N THR A 249 6.14 34.40 -19.30
CA THR A 249 5.50 34.53 -17.98
C THR A 249 4.99 33.23 -17.38
N GLY A 250 4.79 32.17 -18.18
CA GLY A 250 4.25 30.87 -17.74
C GLY A 250 2.74 30.86 -17.44
N LEU A 251 2.08 32.02 -17.45
CA LEU A 251 0.65 32.16 -17.24
C LEU A 251 -0.13 31.69 -18.47
N ALA A 252 -1.30 31.07 -18.28
CA ALA A 252 -2.19 30.70 -19.38
C ALA A 252 -2.76 31.95 -20.05
N ILE A 253 -2.25 32.28 -21.25
CA ILE A 253 -2.75 33.37 -22.11
C ILE A 253 -3.82 32.91 -23.09
N ASN A 254 -3.94 31.61 -23.31
CA ASN A 254 -5.12 30.98 -23.90
C ASN A 254 -5.67 29.90 -22.95
N GLY A 255 -6.87 29.39 -23.22
CA GLY A 255 -7.38 28.15 -22.61
C GLY A 255 -7.74 28.17 -21.14
N ARG A 256 -7.71 29.36 -20.54
CA ARG A 256 -8.08 29.62 -19.15
C ARG A 256 -9.35 28.88 -18.72
N GLU A 257 -10.38 28.80 -19.56
CA GLU A 257 -11.62 28.03 -19.29
C GLU A 257 -11.42 26.56 -18.87
N GLN A 258 -10.30 25.90 -19.24
CA GLN A 258 -9.95 24.57 -18.71
C GLN A 258 -8.80 24.59 -17.72
N LEU A 259 -7.95 25.61 -17.66
CA LEU A 259 -7.13 25.77 -16.47
C LEU A 259 -8.03 25.88 -15.23
N MET A 260 -9.12 26.64 -15.32
CA MET A 260 -10.22 26.69 -14.34
C MET A 260 -10.88 25.31 -14.06
N PHE A 261 -10.88 24.37 -15.02
CA PHE A 261 -11.48 23.04 -14.86
C PHE A 261 -10.49 22.02 -14.28
N LEU A 262 -9.20 22.11 -14.64
CA LEU A 262 -8.14 21.27 -14.09
C LEU A 262 -7.87 21.67 -12.64
N LEU A 263 -7.74 22.98 -12.37
CA LEU A 263 -7.67 23.51 -11.01
C LEU A 263 -8.93 23.21 -10.21
N SER A 264 -10.13 23.22 -10.81
CA SER A 264 -11.34 22.81 -10.07
C SER A 264 -11.39 21.31 -9.79
N ASN A 265 -10.57 20.50 -10.48
CA ASN A 265 -10.38 19.09 -10.17
C ASN A 265 -9.31 18.83 -9.11
N GLU A 266 -8.25 19.64 -9.07
CA GLU A 266 -7.24 19.58 -8.01
C GLU A 266 -7.82 20.11 -6.68
N VAL A 267 -8.46 21.28 -6.69
CA VAL A 267 -9.11 21.88 -5.51
C VAL A 267 -10.19 20.96 -4.94
N MET A 268 -10.95 20.25 -5.78
CA MET A 268 -11.91 19.25 -5.29
C MET A 268 -11.23 17.99 -4.74
N ARG A 269 -10.15 17.48 -5.35
CA ARG A 269 -9.40 16.33 -4.81
C ARG A 269 -8.76 16.62 -3.46
N GLU A 270 -8.43 17.88 -3.18
CA GLU A 270 -7.89 18.32 -1.90
C GLU A 270 -8.97 18.59 -0.83
N LEU A 271 -10.14 19.12 -1.21
CA LEU A 271 -11.19 19.50 -0.27
C LEU A 271 -12.25 18.39 -0.02
N VAL A 272 -12.37 17.40 -0.91
CA VAL A 272 -13.44 16.38 -0.85
C VAL A 272 -12.98 15.09 -0.20
N THR A 273 -13.69 14.69 0.84
CA THR A 273 -13.22 13.66 1.77
C THR A 273 -14.43 12.95 2.42
N ALA A 274 -14.42 11.63 2.64
CA ALA A 274 -15.66 10.87 2.93
C ALA A 274 -16.41 11.15 4.26
N LYS A 275 -15.96 12.12 5.06
CA LYS A 275 -16.66 12.65 6.24
C LYS A 275 -16.82 14.18 6.21
N HIS A 276 -16.40 14.87 5.13
CA HIS A 276 -16.62 16.29 4.90
C HIS A 276 -16.85 16.62 3.41
N THR A 277 -18.00 17.21 3.12
CA THR A 277 -18.33 17.85 1.84
C THR A 277 -18.09 19.36 1.97
N PRO A 278 -17.19 19.97 1.19
CA PRO A 278 -16.90 21.40 1.27
C PRO A 278 -18.03 22.26 0.69
N SER A 279 -18.12 23.52 1.09
CA SER A 279 -19.15 24.45 0.61
C SER A 279 -18.77 25.14 -0.71
N GLU A 280 -19.78 25.69 -1.39
CA GLU A 280 -19.60 26.38 -2.67
C GLU A 280 -18.64 27.56 -2.57
N GLU A 281 -18.70 28.34 -1.49
CA GLU A 281 -17.88 29.52 -1.26
C GLU A 281 -16.41 29.18 -0.97
N GLU A 282 -16.16 28.06 -0.29
CA GLU A 282 -14.80 27.54 -0.05
C GLU A 282 -14.14 27.07 -1.35
N VAL A 283 -14.82 26.19 -2.10
CA VAL A 283 -14.33 25.69 -3.40
C VAL A 283 -14.18 26.84 -4.40
N THR A 284 -15.07 27.84 -4.38
CA THR A 284 -14.96 29.08 -5.18
C THR A 284 -13.65 29.81 -4.92
N THR A 285 -13.36 30.07 -3.64
CA THR A 285 -12.30 31.00 -3.23
C THR A 285 -10.92 30.40 -3.51
N VAL A 286 -10.72 29.11 -3.18
CA VAL A 286 -9.45 28.41 -3.44
C VAL A 286 -9.21 28.24 -4.94
N LEU A 287 -10.26 27.92 -5.71
CA LEU A 287 -10.19 27.81 -7.17
C LEU A 287 -9.81 29.14 -7.83
N TRP A 288 -10.43 30.24 -7.40
CA TRP A 288 -10.17 31.56 -7.98
C TRP A 288 -8.73 32.04 -7.73
N SER A 289 -8.16 31.78 -6.54
CA SER A 289 -6.78 32.17 -6.24
C SER A 289 -5.79 31.48 -7.17
N ARG A 290 -5.82 30.14 -7.22
CA ARG A 290 -4.95 29.35 -8.12
C ARG A 290 -5.13 29.74 -9.58
N PHE A 291 -6.36 30.06 -9.97
CA PHE A 291 -6.64 30.50 -11.33
C PHE A 291 -6.03 31.87 -11.65
N CYS A 292 -6.06 32.84 -10.73
CA CYS A 292 -5.34 34.11 -10.87
C CYS A 292 -3.82 33.93 -10.89
N GLU A 293 -3.30 32.97 -10.12
CA GLU A 293 -1.88 32.65 -10.01
C GLU A 293 -1.33 31.95 -11.26
N GLU A 294 -2.17 31.22 -11.99
CA GLU A 294 -1.75 30.42 -13.16
C GLU A 294 -2.29 30.92 -14.51
N ALA A 295 -3.24 31.86 -14.56
CA ALA A 295 -3.82 32.44 -15.77
C ALA A 295 -3.57 33.94 -15.87
N ASP A 296 -3.26 34.45 -17.07
CA ASP A 296 -3.13 35.89 -17.26
C ASP A 296 -4.51 36.53 -17.38
N ILE A 297 -5.06 36.97 -16.24
CA ILE A 297 -6.36 37.62 -16.14
C ILE A 297 -6.39 39.04 -16.73
N SER A 298 -5.25 39.61 -17.15
CA SER A 298 -5.18 40.98 -17.68
C SER A 298 -5.65 41.09 -19.14
N ILE A 299 -5.52 40.01 -19.92
CA ILE A 299 -5.98 39.93 -21.31
C ILE A 299 -7.46 39.51 -21.34
N VAL A 300 -8.30 40.47 -21.74
CA VAL A 300 -9.76 40.34 -21.83
C VAL A 300 -10.16 39.51 -23.06
N SER A 301 -11.10 38.57 -22.89
CA SER A 301 -11.63 37.73 -23.98
C SER A 301 -12.86 38.35 -24.66
N GLU A 302 -13.32 37.80 -25.79
CA GLU A 302 -14.62 38.19 -26.39
C GLU A 302 -15.83 37.94 -25.46
N ARG A 303 -15.67 37.16 -24.38
CA ARG A 303 -16.68 36.97 -23.32
C ARG A 303 -16.58 37.97 -22.16
N GLY A 304 -15.52 38.79 -22.11
CA GLY A 304 -15.22 39.69 -21.00
C GLY A 304 -13.96 39.30 -20.22
N ALA A 305 -13.79 39.96 -19.07
CA ALA A 305 -12.69 39.74 -18.13
C ALA A 305 -13.05 38.66 -17.12
N TRP A 306 -12.05 37.92 -16.65
CA TRP A 306 -12.23 36.82 -15.70
C TRP A 306 -12.47 37.32 -14.28
N THR A 307 -13.38 36.69 -13.55
CA THR A 307 -13.78 37.09 -12.19
C THR A 307 -14.02 35.89 -11.25
N ILE A 308 -14.04 36.14 -9.94
CA ILE A 308 -14.35 35.13 -8.92
C ILE A 308 -15.71 34.45 -9.11
N ALA A 309 -16.66 35.08 -9.81
CA ALA A 309 -17.94 34.48 -10.17
C ALA A 309 -17.79 33.31 -11.18
N ASP A 310 -16.75 33.31 -12.00
CA ASP A 310 -16.46 32.24 -12.96
C ASP A 310 -15.94 30.98 -12.25
N ALA A 311 -15.10 31.17 -11.22
CA ALA A 311 -14.75 30.10 -10.29
C ALA A 311 -15.96 29.63 -9.48
N ALA A 312 -16.86 30.52 -9.05
CA ALA A 312 -18.07 30.15 -8.31
C ALA A 312 -18.99 29.24 -9.13
N SER A 313 -19.21 29.58 -10.40
CA SER A 313 -19.95 28.76 -11.35
C SER A 313 -19.36 27.35 -11.50
N LYS A 314 -18.02 27.23 -11.47
CA LYS A 314 -17.31 25.93 -11.52
C LYS A 314 -17.36 25.18 -10.19
N ALA A 315 -17.18 25.85 -9.05
CA ALA A 315 -17.31 25.28 -7.71
C ALA A 315 -18.69 24.64 -7.50
N LYS A 316 -19.76 25.38 -7.84
CA LYS A 316 -21.15 24.91 -7.80
C LYS A 316 -21.37 23.66 -8.67
N ALA A 317 -20.80 23.63 -9.87
CA ALA A 317 -20.91 22.48 -10.77
C ALA A 317 -20.21 21.24 -10.20
N ARG A 318 -18.98 21.40 -9.66
CA ARG A 318 -18.21 20.33 -9.04
C ARG A 318 -18.91 19.75 -7.80
N LEU A 319 -19.44 20.60 -6.92
CA LEU A 319 -20.17 20.13 -5.73
C LEU A 319 -21.47 19.40 -6.10
N GLN A 320 -22.18 19.87 -7.12
CA GLN A 320 -23.34 19.14 -7.65
C GLN A 320 -22.97 17.81 -8.35
N GLU A 321 -21.71 17.59 -8.72
CA GLU A 321 -21.23 16.30 -9.22
C GLU A 321 -20.86 15.37 -8.05
N LEU A 322 -20.28 15.92 -6.98
CA LEU A 322 -20.04 15.21 -5.71
C LEU A 322 -21.35 14.77 -5.03
N GLU A 323 -22.33 15.66 -4.88
CA GLU A 323 -23.67 15.34 -4.36
C GLU A 323 -24.40 14.27 -5.19
N ARG A 324 -23.99 14.07 -6.45
CA ARG A 324 -24.53 13.06 -7.38
C ARG A 324 -23.61 11.85 -7.56
N GLY A 325 -22.52 11.75 -6.79
CA GLY A 325 -21.57 10.63 -6.83
C GLY A 325 -20.79 10.48 -8.15
N ALA A 326 -20.67 11.54 -8.93
CA ALA A 326 -20.16 11.52 -10.31
C ALA A 326 -18.73 12.10 -10.43
N TYR A 327 -17.86 11.83 -9.46
CA TYR A 327 -16.59 12.54 -9.29
C TYR A 327 -15.39 11.59 -9.15
N ASP A 328 -14.34 11.77 -9.96
CA ASP A 328 -13.37 10.70 -10.25
C ASP A 328 -11.91 10.99 -9.78
N PHE A 329 -11.31 9.95 -9.17
CA PHE A 329 -10.15 10.04 -8.28
C PHE A 329 -8.88 9.45 -8.92
N VAL A 330 -7.69 9.81 -8.41
CA VAL A 330 -6.43 9.08 -8.74
C VAL A 330 -6.06 8.13 -7.60
N SER A 331 -7.03 7.27 -7.25
CA SER A 331 -6.82 6.07 -6.45
C SER A 331 -7.86 5.05 -6.93
N ARG A 332 -7.41 3.88 -7.38
CA ARG A 332 -8.30 2.85 -7.98
C ARG A 332 -8.99 1.96 -6.93
N SER A 333 -8.93 2.35 -5.65
CA SER A 333 -9.58 1.65 -4.54
C SER A 333 -9.72 2.59 -3.35
N ASP A 334 -10.87 2.54 -2.67
CA ASP A 334 -11.11 3.27 -1.41
C ASP A 334 -10.07 2.94 -0.32
N ARG A 335 -9.36 1.81 -0.49
CA ARG A 335 -8.30 1.30 0.37
C ARG A 335 -6.91 1.90 0.10
N THR A 336 -6.82 2.83 -0.85
CA THR A 336 -5.67 3.74 -1.09
C THR A 336 -6.11 5.20 -1.24
N THR A 337 -7.41 5.48 -1.13
CA THR A 337 -7.99 6.83 -1.19
C THR A 337 -7.97 7.45 0.21
N LEU A 338 -7.29 8.58 0.38
CA LEU A 338 -7.41 9.34 1.62
C LEU A 338 -8.83 9.93 1.71
N VAL A 339 -9.48 9.72 2.84
CA VAL A 339 -10.83 10.22 3.14
C VAL A 339 -10.82 10.99 4.46
N ALA A 340 -11.91 11.65 4.84
CA ALA A 340 -11.89 12.46 6.07
C ALA A 340 -12.09 11.59 7.30
N GLY A 341 -11.51 12.07 8.40
CA GLY A 341 -11.88 11.69 9.75
C GLY A 341 -13.05 12.52 10.27
N THR A 342 -13.73 11.99 11.27
CA THR A 342 -14.65 12.76 12.12
C THR A 342 -13.91 13.81 12.95
N GLY A 343 -12.61 13.59 13.22
CA GLY A 343 -11.86 14.33 14.24
C GLY A 343 -12.28 13.96 15.67
N LYS A 344 -13.09 12.90 15.83
CA LYS A 344 -13.71 12.45 17.09
C LYS A 344 -13.25 11.06 17.53
N ALA A 345 -12.38 10.40 16.76
CA ALA A 345 -11.76 9.15 17.20
C ALA A 345 -10.98 9.39 18.51
N GLU A 346 -11.33 8.65 19.56
CA GLU A 346 -10.64 8.74 20.86
C GLU A 346 -9.16 8.36 20.70
N ARG A 347 -8.26 9.13 21.34
CA ARG A 347 -6.82 8.93 21.28
C ARG A 347 -6.22 8.80 22.67
N PRO A 348 -5.19 7.96 22.86
CA PRO A 348 -4.52 7.83 24.15
C PRO A 348 -3.90 9.16 24.61
N LYS A 349 -4.00 9.45 25.92
CA LYS A 349 -3.49 10.71 26.49
C LYS A 349 -1.99 10.59 26.73
N LEU A 350 -1.20 11.15 25.81
CA LEU A 350 0.26 11.19 25.96
C LEU A 350 0.69 11.97 27.20
N VAL A 351 1.53 11.34 28.04
CA VAL A 351 2.17 11.93 29.22
C VAL A 351 3.68 12.11 29.02
N GLY A 352 4.30 12.97 29.83
CA GLY A 352 5.75 13.13 29.87
C GLY A 352 6.46 11.97 30.57
N THR A 353 7.74 11.77 30.27
CA THR A 353 8.56 10.66 30.80
C THR A 353 8.61 10.58 32.34
N ILE A 354 8.66 11.74 33.01
CA ILE A 354 8.64 11.83 34.49
C ILE A 354 7.29 11.35 35.04
N GLN A 355 6.17 11.81 34.46
CA GLN A 355 4.83 11.38 34.86
C GLN A 355 4.63 9.88 34.60
N ALA A 356 5.07 9.38 33.45
CA ALA A 356 5.02 7.96 33.12
C ALA A 356 5.79 7.09 34.12
N GLN A 357 6.96 7.52 34.60
CA GLN A 357 7.68 6.81 35.65
C GLN A 357 6.98 6.88 37.02
N LEU A 358 6.32 7.99 37.36
CA LEU A 358 5.55 8.12 38.61
C LEU A 358 4.31 7.22 38.58
N GLU A 359 3.56 7.21 37.48
CA GLU A 359 2.38 6.34 37.31
C GLU A 359 2.78 4.85 37.29
N LEU A 360 3.85 4.49 36.59
CA LEU A 360 4.40 3.12 36.60
C LEU A 360 4.84 2.69 38.00
N ASN A 361 5.59 3.54 38.72
CA ASN A 361 6.00 3.27 40.10
C ASN A 361 4.74 3.03 40.96
N ASN A 362 3.77 3.97 40.97
CA ASN A 362 2.55 3.85 41.78
C ASN A 362 1.78 2.53 41.55
N ILE A 363 1.73 2.04 40.31
CA ILE A 363 1.10 0.75 39.98
C ILE A 363 1.92 -0.43 40.53
N LEU A 364 3.25 -0.39 40.41
CA LEU A 364 4.14 -1.43 40.93
C LEU A 364 4.21 -1.42 42.47
N ASP A 365 4.33 -0.26 43.10
CA ASP A 365 4.24 -0.07 44.55
C ASP A 365 2.93 -0.66 45.10
N LYS A 366 1.79 -0.38 44.46
CA LYS A 366 0.53 -1.02 44.83
C LYS A 366 0.57 -2.53 44.60
N PHE A 367 1.01 -3.00 43.43
CA PHE A 367 1.04 -4.43 43.11
C PHE A 367 1.89 -5.24 44.10
N PHE A 368 3.10 -4.78 44.41
CA PHE A 368 3.99 -5.44 45.36
C PHE A 368 3.57 -5.21 46.83
N GLY A 369 2.83 -4.13 47.12
CA GLY A 369 2.13 -3.91 48.40
C GLY A 369 1.01 -4.92 48.62
N ASP A 370 0.03 -4.98 47.70
CA ASP A 370 -1.07 -5.95 47.69
C ASP A 370 -0.52 -7.39 47.85
N LEU A 371 0.56 -7.74 47.11
CA LEU A 371 1.25 -9.03 47.21
C LEU A 371 1.95 -9.24 48.57
N THR A 372 2.48 -8.19 49.18
CA THR A 372 3.15 -8.25 50.49
C THR A 372 2.17 -8.51 51.62
N GLU A 373 0.95 -7.95 51.53
CA GLU A 373 -0.18 -8.19 52.43
C GLU A 373 -0.84 -9.58 52.25
N GLY A 374 -0.42 -10.35 51.22
CA GLY A 374 -0.95 -11.68 50.94
C GLY A 374 -2.18 -11.70 50.03
N SER A 375 -2.54 -10.56 49.42
CA SER A 375 -3.52 -10.54 48.33
C SER A 375 -2.95 -11.22 47.08
N LYS A 376 -3.83 -11.48 46.09
CA LYS A 376 -3.47 -12.14 44.84
C LYS A 376 -3.63 -11.20 43.63
N PRO A 377 -2.82 -10.12 43.55
CA PRO A 377 -2.97 -9.12 42.50
C PRO A 377 -2.62 -9.72 41.13
N ARG A 378 -3.41 -9.35 40.12
CA ARG A 378 -3.24 -9.75 38.73
C ARG A 378 -3.37 -8.49 37.89
N ALA A 379 -2.28 -8.06 37.25
CA ALA A 379 -2.21 -6.76 36.56
C ALA A 379 -1.51 -6.88 35.19
N ALA A 380 -1.97 -6.08 34.24
CA ALA A 380 -1.37 -5.94 32.91
C ALA A 380 -1.00 -4.47 32.65
N ILE A 381 0.28 -4.19 32.34
CA ILE A 381 0.83 -2.84 32.22
C ILE A 381 1.19 -2.53 30.76
N ARG A 382 0.23 -1.94 30.04
CA ARG A 382 0.37 -1.37 28.69
C ARG A 382 1.02 0.02 28.75
N LEU A 383 2.29 0.06 29.16
CA LEU A 383 3.15 1.24 29.03
C LEU A 383 3.84 1.25 27.65
N THR A 384 4.00 2.42 27.02
CA THR A 384 4.73 2.60 25.75
C THR A 384 6.14 1.98 25.78
N MET A 385 6.59 1.46 24.64
CA MET A 385 7.88 0.78 24.54
C MET A 385 9.07 1.69 24.83
N GLY A 386 10.16 1.11 25.34
CA GLY A 386 11.36 1.84 25.77
C GLY A 386 11.23 2.53 27.13
N ALA A 387 10.02 2.84 27.62
CA ALA A 387 9.80 3.59 28.86
C ALA A 387 10.26 2.90 30.18
N GLY A 388 10.79 1.67 30.12
CA GLY A 388 11.57 1.08 31.21
C GLY A 388 10.85 0.08 32.13
N LYS A 389 9.70 -0.51 31.71
CA LYS A 389 8.91 -1.48 32.49
C LYS A 389 9.75 -2.54 33.20
N THR A 390 10.55 -3.28 32.43
CA THR A 390 11.38 -4.41 32.90
C THR A 390 12.34 -3.95 33.99
N LYS A 391 13.08 -2.86 33.74
CA LYS A 391 14.04 -2.29 34.70
C LYS A 391 13.38 -1.88 36.01
N LYS A 392 12.21 -1.21 35.96
CA LYS A 392 11.45 -0.81 37.15
C LYS A 392 10.88 -2.02 37.89
N THR A 393 10.28 -2.97 37.17
CA THR A 393 9.76 -4.22 37.75
C THR A 393 10.87 -4.99 38.47
N ILE A 394 12.07 -5.04 37.91
CA ILE A 394 13.24 -5.65 38.55
C ILE A 394 13.66 -4.89 39.82
N THR A 395 13.61 -3.55 39.83
CA THR A 395 13.82 -2.76 41.06
C THR A 395 12.81 -3.13 42.15
N HIS A 396 11.51 -3.15 41.84
CA HIS A 396 10.48 -3.50 42.83
C HIS A 396 10.54 -4.98 43.25
N LEU A 397 10.92 -5.90 42.35
CA LEU A 397 11.14 -7.31 42.68
C LEU A 397 12.34 -7.53 43.60
N LYS A 398 13.43 -6.75 43.44
CA LYS A 398 14.56 -6.76 44.38
C LYS A 398 14.10 -6.33 45.78
N ALA A 399 13.44 -5.18 45.88
CA ALA A 399 12.90 -4.67 47.15
C ALA A 399 11.88 -5.63 47.80
N TYR A 400 11.01 -6.26 47.01
CA TYR A 400 10.08 -7.29 47.50
C TYR A 400 10.81 -8.50 48.11
N LEU A 401 11.89 -8.97 47.48
CA LEU A 401 12.62 -10.17 47.93
C LEU A 401 13.63 -9.91 49.04
N GLU A 402 14.09 -8.68 49.29
CA GLU A 402 15.01 -8.36 50.40
C GLU A 402 14.51 -8.86 51.77
N GLY A 403 13.21 -8.71 52.05
CA GLY A 403 12.58 -9.15 53.30
C GLY A 403 11.81 -10.47 53.23
N LYS A 404 11.86 -11.20 52.10
CA LYS A 404 11.06 -12.43 51.87
C LYS A 404 11.98 -13.65 51.71
N TYR A 405 11.41 -14.82 51.98
CA TYR A 405 12.12 -16.10 51.99
C TYR A 405 11.28 -17.21 51.35
N ARG A 406 11.96 -18.21 50.77
CA ARG A 406 11.37 -19.39 50.09
C ARG A 406 10.40 -19.08 48.93
N GLN A 407 10.36 -17.83 48.45
CA GLN A 407 9.50 -17.39 47.35
C GLN A 407 9.90 -18.06 46.04
N LYS A 408 8.91 -18.42 45.23
CA LYS A 408 9.07 -19.07 43.92
C LYS A 408 8.49 -18.17 42.84
N ILE A 409 9.38 -17.42 42.20
CA ILE A 409 9.03 -16.50 41.12
C ILE A 409 9.27 -17.20 39.78
N GLU A 410 8.32 -17.11 38.86
CA GLU A 410 8.51 -17.53 37.47
C GLU A 410 8.46 -16.30 36.55
N VAL A 411 9.54 -16.07 35.81
CA VAL A 411 9.64 -15.03 34.80
C VAL A 411 9.55 -15.67 33.42
N TYR A 412 8.77 -15.07 32.51
CA TYR A 412 8.58 -15.57 31.14
C TYR A 412 8.92 -14.47 30.13
N VAL A 413 9.85 -14.73 29.22
CA VAL A 413 10.34 -13.81 28.17
C VAL A 413 10.23 -14.45 26.77
N PRO A 414 10.24 -13.68 25.67
CA PRO A 414 10.12 -14.25 24.32
C PRO A 414 11.22 -15.25 23.92
N ARG A 415 12.46 -15.03 24.37
CA ARG A 415 13.68 -15.71 23.89
C ARG A 415 14.73 -15.88 24.99
N HIS A 416 15.74 -16.73 24.74
CA HIS A 416 16.82 -17.00 25.69
C HIS A 416 17.79 -15.82 25.88
N ASP A 417 18.08 -15.02 24.86
CA ASP A 417 18.92 -13.82 24.98
C ASP A 417 18.34 -12.79 25.97
N LEU A 418 17.01 -12.61 25.94
CA LEU A 418 16.28 -11.79 26.92
C LEU A 418 16.31 -12.39 28.34
N ALA A 419 16.39 -13.71 28.47
CA ALA A 419 16.55 -14.35 29.76
C ALA A 419 17.98 -14.20 30.31
N ASP A 420 18.99 -14.14 29.44
CA ASP A 420 20.36 -13.77 29.82
C ASP A 420 20.43 -12.28 30.26
N GLU A 421 19.71 -11.37 29.61
CA GLU A 421 19.56 -9.96 30.05
C GLU A 421 18.84 -9.83 31.40
N TRP A 422 17.75 -10.57 31.61
CA TRP A 422 17.05 -10.63 32.90
C TRP A 422 17.94 -11.22 34.00
N THR A 423 18.73 -12.26 33.71
CA THR A 423 19.66 -12.87 34.69
C THR A 423 20.69 -11.86 35.17
N LYS A 424 21.35 -11.14 34.25
CA LYS A 424 22.30 -10.06 34.58
C LYS A 424 21.64 -8.93 35.36
N SER A 425 20.44 -8.51 34.94
CA SER A 425 19.68 -7.45 35.60
C SER A 425 19.28 -7.82 37.04
N LEU A 426 19.13 -9.11 37.33
CA LEU A 426 18.83 -9.65 38.66
C LEU A 426 20.08 -9.85 39.54
N GLU A 427 21.30 -9.59 39.08
CA GLU A 427 22.52 -9.70 39.90
C GLU A 427 22.39 -8.98 41.26
N GLY A 428 22.85 -9.63 42.33
CA GLY A 428 22.75 -9.14 43.70
C GLY A 428 21.36 -9.24 44.35
N ILE A 429 20.37 -9.88 43.73
CA ILE A 429 19.06 -10.15 44.36
C ILE A 429 19.16 -11.23 45.45
N ASN A 430 18.29 -11.15 46.46
CA ASN A 430 18.09 -12.21 47.46
C ASN A 430 17.34 -13.42 46.86
N ALA A 431 17.86 -14.07 45.82
CA ALA A 431 17.30 -15.28 45.22
C ALA A 431 18.30 -16.02 44.32
N ASN A 432 18.19 -17.34 44.27
CA ASN A 432 18.83 -18.16 43.25
C ASN A 432 18.13 -17.94 41.89
N VAL A 433 18.85 -17.36 40.92
CA VAL A 433 18.34 -17.04 39.59
C VAL A 433 18.74 -18.13 38.60
N ILE A 434 17.75 -18.83 38.05
CA ILE A 434 17.93 -19.99 37.16
C ILE A 434 17.33 -19.66 35.79
N HIS A 435 18.18 -19.47 34.79
CA HIS A 435 17.77 -19.47 33.39
C HIS A 435 17.53 -20.93 32.94
N VAL A 436 16.30 -21.24 32.51
CA VAL A 436 15.90 -22.58 32.09
C VAL A 436 16.16 -22.81 30.60
N TYR A 437 17.25 -23.52 30.30
CA TYR A 437 17.65 -23.90 28.94
C TYR A 437 17.03 -25.25 28.49
N PRO A 438 16.89 -25.49 27.16
CA PRO A 438 16.35 -26.73 26.60
C PRO A 438 17.29 -27.93 26.80
N ARG A 439 16.73 -29.15 26.68
CA ARG A 439 17.48 -30.42 26.81
C ARG A 439 18.58 -30.58 25.78
N THR A 440 18.33 -30.09 24.56
CA THR A 440 18.98 -30.54 23.33
C THR A 440 19.92 -29.51 22.70
N GLY A 441 20.06 -28.34 23.32
CA GLY A 441 20.77 -27.17 22.80
C GLY A 441 19.91 -26.22 21.95
N GLY A 442 18.66 -26.59 21.66
CA GLY A 442 17.78 -25.83 20.77
C GLY A 442 18.10 -26.08 19.29
N GLU A 443 17.93 -25.04 18.46
CA GLU A 443 18.26 -25.13 17.04
C GLU A 443 19.77 -25.23 16.81
N TRP A 444 20.14 -25.87 15.70
CA TRP A 444 21.49 -25.85 15.17
C TRP A 444 21.73 -24.54 14.39
N ASP A 445 22.86 -23.91 14.63
CA ASP A 445 23.34 -22.74 13.91
C ASP A 445 24.36 -23.17 12.85
N ASN A 446 24.06 -22.86 11.58
CA ASN A 446 24.90 -23.26 10.45
C ASN A 446 26.18 -22.42 10.30
N GLU A 447 26.15 -21.17 10.79
CA GLU A 447 27.27 -20.22 10.69
C GLU A 447 28.24 -20.44 11.84
N ALA A 448 27.73 -20.48 13.08
CA ALA A 448 28.51 -20.79 14.27
C ALA A 448 28.91 -22.28 14.38
N ARG A 449 28.28 -23.16 13.60
CA ARG A 449 28.47 -24.64 13.62
C ARG A 449 28.32 -25.24 15.02
N ALA A 450 27.31 -24.76 15.75
CA ALA A 450 27.02 -25.13 17.12
C ALA A 450 25.51 -25.12 17.39
N TYR A 451 25.08 -25.67 18.51
CA TYR A 451 23.73 -25.42 19.01
C TYR A 451 23.67 -24.04 19.67
N LYS A 452 22.55 -23.31 19.48
CA LYS A 452 22.39 -21.94 19.99
C LYS A 452 22.50 -21.82 21.51
N HIS A 453 22.21 -22.90 22.25
CA HIS A 453 22.21 -22.95 23.70
C HIS A 453 22.97 -24.19 24.23
N PRO A 454 23.39 -24.20 25.52
CA PRO A 454 24.06 -25.35 26.11
C PRO A 454 23.23 -26.64 26.05
N ILE A 455 23.89 -27.78 25.77
CA ILE A 455 23.24 -29.09 25.74
C ILE A 455 23.08 -29.61 27.17
N MET A 456 21.89 -29.45 27.74
CA MET A 456 21.59 -29.85 29.13
C MET A 456 21.29 -31.34 29.33
N CYS A 457 21.31 -32.16 28.27
CA CYS A 457 21.03 -33.60 28.32
C CYS A 457 22.16 -34.43 27.71
N GLN A 458 22.73 -35.37 28.49
CA GLN A 458 23.76 -36.31 28.03
C GLN A 458 23.28 -37.29 26.94
N ARG A 459 21.97 -37.30 26.63
CA ARG A 459 21.33 -38.13 25.59
C ARG A 459 20.67 -37.28 24.49
N ALA A 460 21.24 -36.10 24.20
CA ALA A 460 20.62 -35.11 23.34
C ALA A 460 20.31 -35.60 21.92
N ASP A 461 21.10 -36.49 21.32
CA ASP A 461 20.83 -36.97 19.96
C ASP A 461 19.60 -37.89 19.90
N TYR A 462 19.46 -38.78 20.88
CA TYR A 462 18.25 -39.57 21.07
C TYR A 462 17.04 -38.70 21.38
N VAL A 463 17.19 -37.67 22.22
CA VAL A 463 16.10 -36.74 22.54
C VAL A 463 15.71 -35.89 21.33
N ARG A 464 16.65 -35.43 20.50
CA ARG A 464 16.34 -34.66 19.28
C ARG A 464 15.55 -35.49 18.26
N ASP A 465 15.86 -36.78 18.09
CA ASP A 465 15.00 -37.64 17.26
C ASP A 465 13.59 -37.77 17.87
N LEU A 466 13.46 -38.04 19.17
CA LEU A 466 12.14 -38.08 19.82
C LEU A 466 11.36 -36.76 19.67
N GLU A 467 12.02 -35.60 19.78
CA GLU A 467 11.44 -34.27 19.56
C GLU A 467 10.97 -34.12 18.09
N GLU A 468 11.83 -34.45 17.12
CA GLU A 468 11.55 -34.38 15.68
C GLU A 468 10.44 -35.36 15.24
N LYS A 469 10.39 -36.55 15.83
CA LYS A 469 9.36 -37.59 15.60
C LYS A 469 8.08 -37.36 16.44
N GLY A 470 8.03 -36.31 17.27
CA GLY A 470 6.84 -35.86 18.00
C GLY A 470 6.49 -36.67 19.26
N HIS A 471 7.44 -37.38 19.87
CA HIS A 471 7.27 -38.16 21.09
C HIS A 471 7.26 -37.29 22.37
N SER A 472 6.73 -37.82 23.47
CA SER A 472 6.75 -37.14 24.78
C SER A 472 8.04 -37.46 25.54
N ILE A 473 8.94 -36.49 25.65
CA ILE A 473 10.34 -36.71 26.04
C ILE A 473 10.51 -37.28 27.46
N TYR A 474 9.71 -36.85 28.43
CA TYR A 474 9.86 -37.36 29.79
C TYR A 474 9.54 -38.85 29.89
N GLY A 475 8.42 -39.30 29.30
CA GLY A 475 7.99 -40.70 29.33
C GLY A 475 8.89 -41.64 28.50
N ASN A 476 9.44 -41.15 27.39
CA ASN A 476 10.21 -41.97 26.44
C ASN A 476 11.74 -41.94 26.68
N ALA A 477 12.27 -40.90 27.34
CA ALA A 477 13.72 -40.73 27.55
C ALA A 477 14.16 -40.40 28.99
N CYS A 478 13.25 -40.10 29.92
CA CYS A 478 13.62 -39.80 31.32
C CYS A 478 13.16 -40.90 32.29
N LEU A 479 11.86 -41.19 32.33
CA LEU A 479 11.24 -42.16 33.23
C LEU A 479 10.01 -42.78 32.57
N SER A 480 10.08 -44.07 32.27
CA SER A 480 8.96 -44.86 31.78
C SER A 480 7.95 -45.09 32.89
N ARG A 481 6.71 -44.62 32.71
CA ARG A 481 5.63 -44.88 33.68
C ARG A 481 5.12 -46.33 33.61
N THR A 482 5.29 -46.99 32.47
CA THR A 482 4.80 -48.35 32.20
C THR A 482 5.77 -49.42 32.69
N SER A 483 7.05 -49.34 32.28
CA SER A 483 8.09 -50.31 32.68
C SER A 483 8.82 -49.91 33.97
N ARG A 484 8.62 -48.69 34.48
CA ARG A 484 9.34 -48.09 35.63
C ARG A 484 10.85 -47.94 35.45
N GLU A 485 11.36 -48.23 34.26
CA GLU A 485 12.74 -47.95 33.86
C GLU A 485 13.01 -46.44 33.83
N GLN A 486 14.22 -46.07 34.22
CA GLN A 486 14.69 -44.68 34.24
C GLN A 486 15.93 -44.51 33.36
N CYS A 487 16.20 -43.28 32.93
CA CYS A 487 17.45 -42.92 32.28
C CYS A 487 18.64 -43.16 33.21
N SER A 488 19.71 -43.78 32.72
CA SER A 488 20.92 -44.07 33.52
C SER A 488 21.61 -42.81 34.03
N PHE A 489 21.40 -41.67 33.36
CA PHE A 489 21.88 -40.35 33.74
C PHE A 489 20.84 -39.51 34.50
N LEU A 490 19.68 -40.06 34.89
CA LEU A 490 18.56 -39.28 35.47
C LEU A 490 19.01 -38.52 36.73
N SER A 491 19.79 -39.17 37.59
CA SER A 491 20.32 -38.58 38.83
C SER A 491 21.29 -37.43 38.60
N SER A 492 22.03 -37.40 37.49
CA SER A 492 23.02 -36.36 37.13
C SER A 492 22.64 -35.58 35.86
N CYS A 493 21.35 -35.39 35.61
CA CYS A 493 20.84 -34.75 34.41
C CYS A 493 20.71 -33.24 34.63
N ALA A 494 21.71 -32.47 34.14
CA ALA A 494 21.77 -31.01 34.27
C ALA A 494 20.45 -30.30 33.90
N TYR A 495 19.74 -30.75 32.87
CA TYR A 495 18.41 -30.21 32.54
C TYR A 495 17.40 -30.32 33.70
N LEU A 496 17.39 -31.45 34.42
CA LEU A 496 16.52 -31.69 35.56
C LEU A 496 17.01 -30.98 36.82
N ASP A 497 18.32 -30.76 36.97
CA ASP A 497 18.89 -29.99 38.08
C ASP A 497 18.35 -28.56 38.14
N GLN A 498 18.05 -27.93 36.98
CA GLN A 498 17.34 -26.64 36.88
C GLN A 498 16.00 -26.60 37.65
N PHE A 499 15.36 -27.76 37.87
CA PHE A 499 14.05 -27.89 38.53
C PHE A 499 14.10 -28.52 39.93
N ARG A 500 15.25 -29.06 40.33
CA ARG A 500 15.40 -29.67 41.65
C ARG A 500 15.38 -28.59 42.73
N GLN A 501 15.02 -29.04 43.94
CA GLN A 501 15.27 -28.30 45.16
C GLN A 501 16.58 -28.86 45.72
N THR A 502 17.63 -28.05 45.80
CA THR A 502 18.91 -28.44 46.38
C THR A 502 18.75 -28.67 47.87
N SER A 503 18.89 -29.93 48.30
CA SER A 503 18.78 -30.34 49.72
C SER A 503 20.09 -30.21 50.50
N SER A 504 21.13 -29.64 49.87
CA SER A 504 22.44 -29.36 50.47
C SER A 504 22.41 -28.23 51.49
N ASP A 505 21.51 -27.27 51.30
CA ASP A 505 21.47 -26.02 52.05
C ASP A 505 20.24 -26.01 52.97
N ILE A 506 20.39 -25.42 54.17
CA ILE A 506 19.40 -25.52 55.26
C ILE A 506 18.25 -24.50 55.05
N GLY A 507 17.73 -24.48 53.82
CA GLY A 507 16.54 -23.78 53.36
C GLY A 507 16.65 -22.25 53.28
N VAL A 508 15.46 -21.63 53.24
CA VAL A 508 15.23 -20.17 53.39
C VAL A 508 15.46 -19.32 52.12
N GLU A 509 16.37 -19.67 51.21
CA GLU A 509 16.58 -18.91 49.96
C GLU A 509 15.31 -18.85 49.06
N ASN A 510 15.14 -17.74 48.33
CA ASN A 510 14.14 -17.60 47.26
C ASN A 510 14.67 -18.21 45.94
N THR A 511 13.80 -18.48 44.98
CA THR A 511 14.19 -18.92 43.63
C THR A 511 13.43 -18.17 42.55
N ILE A 512 14.15 -17.67 41.55
CA ILE A 512 13.58 -17.08 40.33
C ILE A 512 13.93 -18.00 39.17
N ARG A 513 12.92 -18.55 38.48
CA ARG A 513 13.13 -19.32 37.24
C ARG A 513 12.71 -18.51 36.03
N ILE A 514 13.64 -18.28 35.11
CA ILE A 514 13.41 -17.53 33.88
C ILE A 514 13.23 -18.51 32.72
N TYR A 515 12.10 -18.42 32.05
CA TYR A 515 11.64 -19.31 30.98
C TYR A 515 11.40 -18.54 29.68
N THR A 516 11.45 -19.25 28.54
CA THR A 516 10.89 -18.74 27.29
C THR A 516 9.36 -18.86 27.25
N HIS A 517 8.68 -17.98 26.51
CA HIS A 517 7.20 -17.96 26.36
C HIS A 517 6.62 -19.29 25.87
N ALA A 518 7.36 -20.06 25.06
CA ALA A 518 6.97 -21.42 24.68
C ALA A 518 6.65 -22.30 25.91
N SER A 519 7.36 -22.09 27.02
CA SER A 519 7.18 -22.83 28.27
C SER A 519 5.83 -22.56 28.94
N LEU A 520 5.15 -21.43 28.69
CA LEU A 520 3.80 -21.15 29.21
C LEU A 520 2.79 -22.22 28.80
N PHE A 521 3.01 -22.84 27.64
CA PHE A 521 2.11 -23.79 26.97
C PHE A 521 2.60 -25.24 27.08
N LEU A 522 3.66 -25.49 27.86
CA LEU A 522 4.18 -26.83 28.13
C LEU A 522 3.70 -27.35 29.48
N SER A 523 3.38 -28.64 29.53
CA SER A 523 3.06 -29.34 30.78
C SER A 523 4.22 -29.28 31.77
N ARG A 524 3.97 -28.76 32.98
CA ARG A 524 4.91 -28.83 34.12
C ARG A 524 5.45 -30.26 34.29
N ASN A 525 6.76 -30.38 34.51
CA ASN A 525 7.44 -31.65 34.80
C ASN A 525 7.20 -32.13 36.24
N GLU A 526 7.66 -33.33 36.60
CA GLU A 526 7.34 -33.95 37.90
C GLU A 526 7.98 -33.25 39.12
N PHE A 527 8.97 -32.37 38.92
CA PHE A 527 9.49 -31.46 39.95
C PHE A 527 8.68 -30.14 39.99
N GLU A 528 8.40 -29.54 38.82
CA GLU A 528 7.57 -28.32 38.71
C GLU A 528 6.12 -28.48 39.20
N ARG A 529 5.60 -29.72 39.27
CA ARG A 529 4.26 -30.03 39.81
C ARG A 529 4.18 -30.04 41.33
N GLN A 530 5.31 -29.99 42.04
CA GLN A 530 5.33 -30.18 43.50
C GLN A 530 4.94 -28.92 44.28
N THR A 531 5.01 -27.73 43.65
CA THR A 531 4.57 -26.45 44.22
C THR A 531 4.16 -25.48 43.12
N GLU A 532 3.10 -24.70 43.35
CA GLU A 532 2.77 -23.52 42.55
C GLU A 532 3.78 -22.38 42.78
N PRO A 533 3.90 -21.42 41.84
CA PRO A 533 4.67 -20.19 42.04
C PRO A 533 3.90 -19.13 42.83
N ASP A 534 4.62 -18.38 43.66
CA ASP A 534 4.09 -17.27 44.47
C ASP A 534 3.86 -15.99 43.64
N LEU A 535 4.58 -15.83 42.53
CA LEU A 535 4.40 -14.74 41.55
C LEU A 535 4.82 -15.22 40.16
N VAL A 536 4.02 -14.87 39.15
CA VAL A 536 4.35 -15.01 37.73
C VAL A 536 4.52 -13.63 37.10
N ILE A 537 5.66 -13.39 36.48
CA ILE A 537 5.92 -12.20 35.66
C ILE A 537 6.04 -12.66 34.20
N ILE A 538 5.32 -12.01 33.30
CA ILE A 538 5.38 -12.29 31.85
C ILE A 538 5.73 -10.99 31.15
N ASP A 539 6.92 -10.93 30.56
CA ASP A 539 7.49 -9.75 29.90
C ASP A 539 7.40 -9.91 28.38
N GLU A 540 7.03 -8.82 27.67
CA GLU A 540 6.64 -8.81 26.25
C GLU A 540 5.46 -9.75 25.88
N ALA A 541 4.95 -9.62 24.64
CA ALA A 541 3.77 -10.36 24.18
C ALA A 541 4.02 -11.86 23.89
N PHE A 542 3.22 -12.75 24.49
CA PHE A 542 3.37 -14.21 24.37
C PHE A 542 2.53 -14.89 23.27
N LEU A 543 1.65 -14.15 22.58
CA LEU A 543 0.64 -14.72 21.68
C LEU A 543 1.21 -15.68 20.62
N SER A 544 2.34 -15.33 20.01
CA SER A 544 2.99 -16.16 18.99
C SER A 544 3.36 -17.56 19.51
N SER A 545 3.76 -17.69 20.77
CA SER A 545 3.99 -19.00 21.40
C SER A 545 2.68 -19.79 21.59
N ALA A 546 1.59 -19.09 21.94
CA ALA A 546 0.28 -19.70 22.16
C ALA A 546 -0.25 -20.37 20.88
N VAL A 547 -0.21 -19.67 19.73
CA VAL A 547 -0.81 -20.14 18.47
C VAL A 547 0.16 -20.76 17.45
N SER A 548 1.46 -20.77 17.73
CA SER A 548 2.47 -21.47 16.90
C SER A 548 2.18 -22.97 16.72
N ASN A 549 2.70 -23.58 15.65
CA ASN A 549 2.80 -25.03 15.49
C ASN A 549 1.47 -25.80 15.70
N MET A 550 0.34 -25.25 15.22
CA MET A 550 -0.94 -25.97 15.17
C MET A 550 -0.76 -27.30 14.40
N PRO A 551 -1.17 -28.46 14.95
CA PRO A 551 -1.09 -29.73 14.23
C PRO A 551 -1.96 -29.72 12.97
N SER A 552 -1.52 -30.42 11.93
CA SER A 552 -2.32 -30.63 10.73
C SER A 552 -2.26 -32.07 10.23
N ILE A 553 -3.27 -32.47 9.46
CA ILE A 553 -3.43 -33.83 8.92
C ILE A 553 -3.83 -33.73 7.44
N PRO A 554 -3.02 -34.27 6.50
CA PRO A 554 -3.41 -34.34 5.09
C PRO A 554 -4.71 -35.11 4.89
N VAL A 555 -5.56 -34.66 3.97
CA VAL A 555 -6.88 -35.27 3.70
C VAL A 555 -6.80 -36.76 3.35
N GLY A 556 -5.70 -37.21 2.73
CA GLY A 556 -5.45 -38.62 2.48
C GLY A 556 -5.41 -39.47 3.76
N GLU A 557 -4.76 -38.97 4.83
CA GLU A 557 -4.67 -39.69 6.10
C GLU A 557 -6.01 -39.70 6.86
N VAL A 558 -6.77 -38.59 6.78
CA VAL A 558 -8.12 -38.50 7.36
C VAL A 558 -9.04 -39.50 6.68
N THR A 559 -9.13 -39.46 5.35
CA THR A 559 -9.99 -40.37 4.57
C THR A 559 -9.53 -41.82 4.60
N GLN A 560 -8.24 -42.10 4.86
CA GLN A 560 -7.71 -43.44 5.06
C GLN A 560 -8.06 -44.02 6.44
N HIS A 561 -7.93 -43.23 7.52
CA HIS A 561 -7.96 -43.73 8.90
C HIS A 561 -9.21 -43.39 9.72
N VAL A 562 -9.96 -42.34 9.38
CA VAL A 562 -11.21 -41.99 10.07
C VAL A 562 -12.37 -42.79 9.46
N ARG A 563 -12.53 -44.04 9.91
CA ARG A 563 -13.55 -44.99 9.44
C ARG A 563 -14.04 -45.90 10.58
N VAL A 564 -15.30 -46.32 10.50
CA VAL A 564 -15.91 -47.29 11.43
C VAL A 564 -16.58 -48.42 10.65
N ASN A 565 -16.65 -49.62 11.24
CA ASN A 565 -17.38 -50.74 10.64
C ASN A 565 -18.88 -50.39 10.52
N GLY A 566 -19.36 -50.27 9.27
CA GLY A 566 -20.73 -49.83 8.96
C GLY A 566 -20.79 -48.40 8.39
N ILE A 567 -19.85 -47.52 8.76
CA ILE A 567 -19.72 -46.15 8.25
C ILE A 567 -18.30 -45.98 7.66
N PRO A 568 -18.05 -46.53 6.44
CA PRO A 568 -16.73 -46.47 5.80
C PRO A 568 -16.35 -45.07 5.32
N ASN A 569 -17.31 -44.13 5.30
CA ASN A 569 -17.17 -42.79 4.74
C ASN A 569 -16.92 -41.70 5.79
N LEU A 570 -16.87 -42.00 7.09
CA LEU A 570 -16.85 -41.00 8.18
C LEU A 570 -15.80 -39.87 7.99
N GLY A 571 -14.60 -40.20 7.50
CA GLY A 571 -13.55 -39.23 7.18
C GLY A 571 -13.79 -38.38 5.93
N PHE A 572 -14.62 -38.84 5.00
CA PHE A 572 -15.19 -38.03 3.91
C PHE A 572 -16.36 -37.18 4.40
N ASP A 573 -17.27 -37.73 5.22
CA ASP A 573 -18.39 -36.95 5.79
C ASP A 573 -17.86 -35.78 6.65
N LEU A 574 -16.82 -36.01 7.46
CA LEU A 574 -16.12 -34.95 8.21
C LEU A 574 -15.44 -33.92 7.28
N LEU A 575 -14.91 -34.35 6.13
CA LEU A 575 -14.29 -33.45 5.16
C LEU A 575 -15.36 -32.58 4.49
N GLU A 576 -16.41 -33.18 3.95
CA GLU A 576 -17.54 -32.53 3.27
C GLU A 576 -18.22 -31.52 4.21
N CYS A 577 -18.39 -31.88 5.49
CA CYS A 577 -18.78 -30.95 6.56
C CYS A 577 -17.86 -29.71 6.62
N LEU A 578 -16.53 -29.90 6.72
CA LEU A 578 -15.55 -28.81 6.84
C LEU A 578 -15.30 -28.03 5.54
N THR A 579 -15.60 -28.58 4.37
CA THR A 579 -15.32 -27.95 3.05
C THR A 579 -16.53 -27.37 2.36
N GLU A 580 -17.68 -28.04 2.41
CA GLU A 580 -18.89 -27.65 1.68
C GLU A 580 -19.94 -27.05 2.62
N HIS A 581 -19.98 -27.51 3.88
CA HIS A 581 -20.89 -27.01 4.91
C HIS A 581 -20.23 -26.09 5.95
N GLN A 582 -19.02 -25.58 5.66
CA GLN A 582 -18.28 -24.61 6.51
C GLN A 582 -18.03 -25.07 7.97
N GLY A 583 -18.12 -26.37 8.24
CA GLY A 583 -18.01 -26.98 9.57
C GLY A 583 -19.34 -27.09 10.34
N ASP A 584 -20.49 -26.87 9.70
CA ASP A 584 -21.83 -27.07 10.29
C ASP A 584 -22.05 -28.52 10.76
N LEU A 585 -22.32 -28.67 12.05
CA LEU A 585 -22.55 -29.94 12.75
C LEU A 585 -23.95 -30.50 12.50
N SER A 586 -24.92 -29.66 12.10
CA SER A 586 -26.28 -30.10 11.78
C SER A 586 -26.29 -31.08 10.60
N TYR A 587 -25.38 -30.90 9.64
CA TYR A 587 -25.15 -31.80 8.52
C TYR A 587 -24.68 -33.21 8.98
N LEU A 588 -23.74 -33.29 9.93
CA LEU A 588 -23.29 -34.58 10.47
C LEU A 588 -24.40 -35.25 11.31
N ARG A 589 -25.08 -34.46 12.15
CA ARG A 589 -26.22 -34.90 12.95
C ARG A 589 -27.38 -35.43 12.06
N ALA A 590 -27.61 -34.82 10.90
CA ALA A 590 -28.59 -35.28 9.91
C ALA A 590 -28.21 -36.59 9.20
N LYS A 591 -26.92 -36.97 9.23
CA LYS A 591 -26.41 -38.29 8.77
C LYS A 591 -26.37 -39.35 9.88
N ASP A 592 -26.93 -39.07 11.06
CA ASP A 592 -26.84 -39.91 12.27
C ASP A 592 -25.39 -40.15 12.73
N ILE A 593 -24.51 -39.18 12.46
CA ILE A 593 -23.12 -39.16 12.92
C ILE A 593 -23.05 -38.28 14.18
N GLY A 594 -22.56 -38.86 15.28
CA GLY A 594 -22.35 -38.19 16.55
C GLY A 594 -21.00 -38.50 17.20
N ALA A 595 -20.94 -38.33 18.51
CA ALA A 595 -19.72 -38.54 19.27
C ALA A 595 -19.32 -40.02 19.38
N PHE A 596 -20.28 -40.94 19.27
CA PHE A 596 -20.03 -42.38 19.32
C PHE A 596 -19.19 -42.84 18.12
N GLU A 597 -19.51 -42.35 16.93
CA GLU A 597 -18.85 -42.69 15.67
C GLU A 597 -17.38 -42.27 15.68
N PHE A 598 -17.10 -41.01 16.08
CA PHE A 598 -15.72 -40.54 16.20
C PHE A 598 -14.93 -41.27 17.31
N ASN A 599 -15.56 -41.59 18.45
CA ASN A 599 -14.94 -42.38 19.51
C ASN A 599 -14.74 -43.86 19.14
N ALA A 600 -15.46 -44.40 18.15
CA ALA A 600 -15.33 -45.78 17.67
C ALA A 600 -14.21 -45.98 16.63
N VAL A 601 -13.56 -44.91 16.15
CA VAL A 601 -12.48 -44.97 15.16
C VAL A 601 -11.20 -45.55 15.80
N SER A 602 -10.75 -46.70 15.31
CA SER A 602 -9.55 -47.38 15.83
C SER A 602 -8.28 -47.01 15.06
N ILE A 603 -7.44 -46.17 15.66
CA ILE A 603 -6.12 -45.75 15.13
C ILE A 603 -4.92 -46.36 15.85
N GLU A 604 -5.10 -47.30 16.79
CA GLU A 604 -3.98 -47.89 17.55
C GLU A 604 -2.94 -48.62 16.68
N GLY A 605 -3.31 -49.07 15.48
CA GLY A 605 -2.35 -49.60 14.50
C GLY A 605 -1.30 -48.59 14.01
N LEU A 606 -1.55 -47.28 14.19
CA LEU A 606 -0.61 -46.19 13.92
C LEU A 606 0.26 -45.82 15.12
N ASN A 607 -0.08 -46.30 16.33
CA ASN A 607 0.63 -45.93 17.56
C ASN A 607 2.07 -46.47 17.52
N PRO A 608 3.11 -45.62 17.45
CA PRO A 608 4.49 -46.08 17.35
C PRO A 608 4.99 -46.51 18.73
N ALA A 609 4.61 -47.71 19.15
CA ALA A 609 5.02 -48.36 20.39
C ALA A 609 6.56 -48.42 20.50
N THR A 610 7.14 -47.37 21.08
CA THR A 610 8.58 -47.13 21.12
C THR A 610 9.11 -47.68 22.42
N PRO A 611 9.98 -48.71 22.40
CA PRO A 611 10.53 -49.26 23.62
C PRO A 611 11.42 -48.21 24.31
N PHE A 612 11.24 -48.06 25.62
CA PHE A 612 12.10 -47.21 26.44
C PHE A 612 13.56 -47.70 26.36
N SER A 613 14.50 -46.80 26.62
CA SER A 613 15.91 -47.16 26.77
C SER A 613 16.54 -46.28 27.85
N ALA A 614 17.28 -46.90 28.77
CA ALA A 614 17.95 -46.20 29.87
C ALA A 614 19.23 -45.47 29.41
N ASP A 615 20.03 -46.09 28.55
CA ASP A 615 21.39 -45.67 28.23
C ASP A 615 21.57 -44.97 26.87
N THR A 616 20.64 -45.14 25.92
CA THR A 616 20.85 -44.70 24.52
C THR A 616 21.02 -43.18 24.41
N ALA A 617 22.24 -42.72 24.14
CA ALA A 617 22.54 -41.32 23.86
C ALA A 617 22.40 -40.93 22.38
N GLN A 618 22.76 -41.85 21.47
CA GLN A 618 22.75 -41.64 20.01
C GLN A 618 21.32 -41.57 19.44
N SER A 619 21.16 -40.86 18.32
CA SER A 619 19.93 -40.92 17.52
C SER A 619 19.59 -42.37 17.12
N ARG A 620 18.30 -42.70 17.15
CA ARG A 620 17.71 -43.92 16.59
C ARG A 620 16.68 -43.47 15.56
N ASN A 621 16.47 -44.22 14.50
CA ASN A 621 15.40 -43.90 13.53
C ASN A 621 14.04 -44.36 14.09
N VAL A 622 13.45 -43.58 15.00
CA VAL A 622 12.17 -43.93 15.66
C VAL A 622 10.99 -43.61 14.73
N ARG A 623 9.92 -44.44 14.79
CA ARG A 623 8.69 -44.17 14.05
C ARG A 623 8.01 -42.89 14.56
N SER A 624 7.51 -42.08 13.63
CA SER A 624 6.85 -40.81 13.92
C SER A 624 5.54 -41.00 14.68
N ALA A 625 5.36 -40.29 15.79
CA ALA A 625 4.11 -40.21 16.55
C ALA A 625 3.19 -39.07 16.09
N LYS A 626 3.66 -38.19 15.19
CA LYS A 626 2.92 -37.00 14.74
C LYS A 626 1.54 -37.35 14.17
N GLN A 627 1.47 -38.33 13.27
CA GLN A 627 0.22 -38.76 12.62
C GLN A 627 -0.80 -39.32 13.62
N TYR A 628 -0.39 -40.31 14.43
CA TYR A 628 -1.24 -40.91 15.47
C TYR A 628 -1.76 -39.82 16.42
N LYS A 629 -0.89 -39.00 17.01
CA LYS A 629 -1.29 -37.93 17.93
C LYS A 629 -2.23 -36.90 17.31
N ALA A 630 -1.98 -36.50 16.06
CA ALA A 630 -2.86 -35.56 15.39
C ALA A 630 -4.25 -36.18 15.12
N LEU A 631 -4.31 -37.44 14.65
CA LEU A 631 -5.57 -38.15 14.47
C LEU A 631 -6.32 -38.35 15.80
N THR A 632 -5.63 -38.73 16.89
CA THR A 632 -6.23 -38.78 18.25
C THR A 632 -6.84 -37.43 18.61
N LYS A 633 -6.09 -36.34 18.42
CA LYS A 633 -6.53 -34.98 18.77
C LYS A 633 -7.70 -34.49 17.90
N LEU A 634 -7.73 -34.85 16.62
CA LEU A 634 -8.85 -34.59 15.72
C LEU A 634 -10.11 -35.33 16.18
N LEU A 635 -9.99 -36.62 16.54
CA LEU A 635 -11.13 -37.43 16.99
C LEU A 635 -11.66 -36.95 18.36
N GLU A 636 -10.77 -36.63 19.31
CA GLU A 636 -11.11 -36.01 20.60
C GLU A 636 -11.94 -34.72 20.41
N ILE A 637 -11.49 -33.84 19.51
CA ILE A 637 -12.17 -32.57 19.25
C ILE A 637 -13.49 -32.80 18.49
N ALA A 638 -13.48 -33.67 17.47
CA ALA A 638 -14.66 -33.96 16.65
C ALA A 638 -15.80 -34.55 17.51
N ALA A 639 -15.51 -35.57 18.33
CA ALA A 639 -16.48 -36.18 19.22
C ALA A 639 -17.05 -35.20 20.24
N ARG A 640 -16.19 -34.42 20.89
CA ARG A 640 -16.57 -33.44 21.92
C ARG A 640 -17.40 -32.28 21.37
N GLU A 641 -17.06 -31.77 20.19
CA GLU A 641 -17.78 -30.63 19.60
C GLU A 641 -19.10 -31.02 18.94
N ILE A 642 -19.25 -32.25 18.44
CA ILE A 642 -20.56 -32.71 17.94
C ILE A 642 -21.53 -33.08 19.06
N GLU A 643 -21.03 -33.55 20.22
CA GLU A 643 -21.80 -33.81 21.44
C GLU A 643 -22.44 -32.54 22.02
N ASP A 644 -21.75 -31.40 21.91
CA ASP A 644 -22.17 -30.07 22.34
C ASP A 644 -23.43 -29.59 21.58
N GLN A 645 -24.61 -29.88 22.14
CA GLN A 645 -25.91 -29.49 21.57
C GLN A 645 -26.11 -27.96 21.50
N GLY A 646 -25.29 -27.17 22.19
CA GLY A 646 -25.29 -25.70 22.10
C GLY A 646 -24.40 -25.15 20.98
N ARG A 647 -23.78 -26.01 20.18
CA ARG A 647 -22.82 -25.66 19.13
C ARG A 647 -23.35 -26.06 17.76
N ASP A 648 -23.38 -25.08 16.86
CA ASP A 648 -23.83 -25.27 15.48
C ASP A 648 -22.68 -25.66 14.53
N SER A 649 -21.44 -25.25 14.80
CA SER A 649 -20.29 -25.52 13.92
C SER A 649 -18.97 -25.81 14.65
N PHE A 650 -18.05 -26.49 13.97
CA PHE A 650 -16.70 -26.75 14.49
C PHE A 650 -15.94 -25.44 14.78
N GLY A 651 -15.55 -25.28 16.04
CA GLY A 651 -14.77 -24.15 16.53
C GLY A 651 -13.25 -24.40 16.49
N GLN A 652 -12.79 -25.64 16.67
CA GLN A 652 -11.35 -25.96 16.75
C GLN A 652 -10.80 -26.85 15.62
N LEU A 653 -11.63 -27.22 14.64
CA LEU A 653 -11.18 -27.81 13.37
C LEU A 653 -11.37 -26.78 12.24
N ALA A 654 -10.42 -26.72 11.31
CA ALA A 654 -10.50 -25.86 10.13
C ALA A 654 -9.82 -26.53 8.92
N TYR A 655 -10.35 -26.35 7.71
CA TYR A 655 -9.74 -26.88 6.50
C TYR A 655 -8.77 -25.88 5.86
N ASN A 656 -7.58 -26.33 5.45
CA ASN A 656 -6.59 -25.54 4.74
C ASN A 656 -6.53 -25.93 3.25
N ARG A 657 -7.32 -25.23 2.43
CA ARG A 657 -7.43 -25.44 0.98
C ARG A 657 -6.11 -25.33 0.22
N ARG A 658 -5.10 -24.60 0.73
CA ARG A 658 -3.79 -24.44 0.07
C ARG A 658 -2.86 -25.64 0.24
N LYS A 659 -3.02 -26.41 1.32
CA LYS A 659 -2.20 -27.59 1.63
C LYS A 659 -2.96 -28.92 1.59
N ASN A 660 -4.29 -28.88 1.41
CA ASN A 660 -5.17 -30.05 1.42
C ASN A 660 -5.05 -30.85 2.73
N GLU A 661 -5.19 -30.14 3.85
CA GLU A 661 -5.05 -30.65 5.22
C GLU A 661 -6.16 -30.10 6.14
N ILE A 662 -6.55 -30.86 7.15
CA ILE A 662 -7.32 -30.34 8.30
C ILE A 662 -6.30 -29.82 9.33
N VAL A 663 -6.50 -28.60 9.83
CA VAL A 663 -5.69 -27.97 10.87
C VAL A 663 -6.44 -28.00 12.19
N ILE A 664 -5.74 -28.39 13.25
CA ILE A 664 -6.25 -28.48 14.61
C ILE A 664 -5.90 -27.19 15.36
N CYS A 665 -6.91 -26.34 15.50
CA CYS A 665 -6.84 -25.06 16.20
C CYS A 665 -7.11 -25.27 17.70
N GLU A 666 -6.29 -26.09 18.37
CA GLU A 666 -6.42 -26.37 19.81
C GLU A 666 -5.97 -25.17 20.66
N HIS A 667 -6.78 -24.85 21.68
CA HIS A 667 -6.43 -23.88 22.70
C HIS A 667 -5.43 -24.51 23.65
N LYS A 668 -4.16 -24.12 23.53
CA LYS A 668 -3.11 -24.53 24.48
C LYS A 668 -3.35 -23.84 25.83
N PRO A 669 -3.64 -24.58 26.92
CA PRO A 669 -3.83 -23.96 28.22
C PRO A 669 -2.51 -23.40 28.76
N THR A 670 -2.57 -22.27 29.45
CA THR A 670 -1.42 -21.75 30.20
C THR A 670 -1.15 -22.59 31.45
N ARG A 671 0.12 -22.79 31.80
CA ARG A 671 0.53 -23.46 33.06
C ARG A 671 0.53 -22.54 34.28
N VAL A 672 -0.17 -21.41 34.20
CA VAL A 672 -0.28 -20.35 35.21
C VAL A 672 -1.61 -20.50 35.95
N PRO A 673 -1.62 -20.83 37.25
CA PRO A 673 -2.87 -20.96 37.99
C PRO A 673 -3.69 -19.66 38.00
N ARG A 674 -5.03 -19.78 37.94
CA ARG A 674 -5.95 -18.63 38.13
C ARG A 674 -5.79 -17.98 39.51
N THR A 675 -5.29 -18.75 40.48
CA THR A 675 -5.01 -18.39 41.87
C THR A 675 -3.62 -17.81 42.12
N THR A 676 -2.76 -17.72 41.10
CA THR A 676 -1.41 -17.15 41.21
C THR A 676 -1.43 -15.63 40.91
N PRO A 677 -0.68 -14.80 41.65
CA PRO A 677 -0.44 -13.40 41.30
C PRO A 677 0.30 -13.27 39.96
N VAL A 678 -0.15 -12.35 39.10
CA VAL A 678 0.39 -12.20 37.73
C VAL A 678 0.71 -10.74 37.43
N LEU A 679 1.92 -10.48 36.91
CA LEU A 679 2.31 -9.19 36.36
C LEU A 679 2.66 -9.35 34.87
N TYR A 680 1.81 -8.85 33.98
CA TYR A 680 2.01 -8.90 32.53
C TYR A 680 2.50 -7.54 31.99
N LEU A 681 3.61 -7.53 31.25
CA LEU A 681 4.35 -6.32 30.86
C LEU A 681 4.42 -6.09 29.33
N ASP A 682 3.33 -6.33 28.60
CA ASP A 682 3.27 -6.13 27.16
C ASP A 682 2.83 -4.70 26.77
N ALA A 683 3.54 -4.06 25.83
CA ALA A 683 3.21 -2.70 25.36
C ALA A 683 2.10 -2.70 24.29
N THR A 684 1.87 -3.88 23.72
CA THR A 684 0.81 -4.21 22.77
C THR A 684 -0.29 -5.04 23.43
N ALA A 685 -0.47 -4.93 24.76
CA ALA A 685 -1.46 -5.75 25.47
C ALA A 685 -2.90 -5.44 25.01
N ASP A 686 -3.63 -6.47 24.61
CA ASP A 686 -5.06 -6.43 24.29
C ASP A 686 -5.86 -7.27 25.31
N SER A 687 -6.95 -6.72 25.84
CA SER A 687 -7.74 -7.36 26.90
C SER A 687 -8.56 -8.56 26.41
N ILE A 688 -9.03 -8.55 25.16
CA ILE A 688 -9.82 -9.63 24.57
C ILE A 688 -8.93 -10.88 24.41
N ILE A 689 -7.69 -10.71 23.96
CA ILE A 689 -6.73 -11.80 23.80
C ILE A 689 -6.17 -12.28 25.15
N THR A 690 -5.87 -11.38 26.08
CA THR A 690 -5.25 -11.76 27.36
C THR A 690 -6.21 -12.47 28.31
N GLU A 691 -7.48 -12.09 28.39
CA GLU A 691 -8.47 -12.73 29.26
C GLU A 691 -8.68 -14.22 28.92
N ALA A 692 -8.51 -14.61 27.65
CA ALA A 692 -8.58 -16.00 27.20
C ALA A 692 -7.49 -16.91 27.79
N TYR A 693 -6.32 -16.36 28.15
CA TYR A 693 -5.15 -17.12 28.64
C TYR A 693 -4.77 -16.81 30.09
N LEU A 694 -5.05 -15.59 30.55
CA LEU A 694 -4.69 -15.04 31.85
C LEU A 694 -5.91 -14.27 32.41
N PRO A 695 -6.99 -14.95 32.80
CA PRO A 695 -8.23 -14.28 33.18
C PRO A 695 -8.10 -13.41 34.43
N ALA A 696 -9.01 -12.44 34.56
CA ALA A 696 -9.10 -11.46 35.64
C ALA A 696 -7.80 -10.65 35.85
N LEU A 697 -7.30 -10.01 34.79
CA LEU A 697 -6.23 -9.01 34.87
C LEU A 697 -6.80 -7.60 35.07
N GLN A 698 -6.26 -6.85 36.03
CA GLN A 698 -6.45 -5.40 36.08
C GLN A 698 -5.57 -4.74 35.00
N HIS A 699 -6.20 -4.20 33.95
CA HIS A 699 -5.49 -3.49 32.89
C HIS A 699 -5.15 -2.06 33.31
N HIS A 700 -3.89 -1.68 33.05
CA HIS A 700 -3.36 -0.33 33.19
C HIS A 700 -2.71 0.07 31.86
N GLN A 701 -2.97 1.29 31.39
CA GLN A 701 -2.33 1.87 30.21
C GLN A 701 -1.65 3.19 30.57
N ILE A 702 -0.45 3.41 30.01
CA ILE A 702 0.32 4.65 30.16
C ILE A 702 0.97 4.95 28.81
N ASP A 703 0.53 6.01 28.14
CA ASP A 703 1.04 6.36 26.82
C ASP A 703 2.02 7.51 26.93
N VAL A 704 3.28 7.28 26.58
CA VAL A 704 4.37 8.25 26.75
C VAL A 704 4.62 8.97 25.44
N ARG A 705 4.82 10.29 25.50
CA ARG A 705 5.28 11.06 24.34
C ARG A 705 6.61 10.48 23.82
N GLN A 706 6.69 10.29 22.50
CA GLN A 706 7.86 9.78 21.79
C GLN A 706 8.51 10.91 20.98
N LEU A 707 9.84 11.05 21.05
CA LEU A 707 10.59 12.13 20.41
C LEU A 707 11.00 11.76 18.98
N ALA A 708 10.03 11.79 18.08
CA ALA A 708 10.25 11.56 16.65
C ALA A 708 9.45 12.50 15.75
N VAL A 709 9.73 12.47 14.45
CA VAL A 709 8.82 12.92 13.38
C VAL A 709 8.43 11.71 12.52
N VAL A 710 7.13 11.55 12.29
CA VAL A 710 6.55 10.40 11.59
C VAL A 710 5.96 10.81 10.25
N SER A 711 6.52 10.28 9.18
CA SER A 711 6.03 10.39 7.80
C SER A 711 5.39 9.08 7.37
N GLN A 712 4.15 9.10 6.88
CA GLN A 712 3.39 7.91 6.49
C GLN A 712 2.80 8.03 5.09
N VAL A 713 3.02 6.99 4.29
CA VAL A 713 2.49 6.84 2.93
C VAL A 713 1.01 6.43 2.97
N TYR A 714 0.11 7.19 2.34
CA TYR A 714 -1.33 6.85 2.30
C TYR A 714 -1.79 6.15 1.01
N ASP A 715 -1.10 6.35 -0.11
CA ASP A 715 -1.52 5.88 -1.45
C ASP A 715 -1.03 4.45 -1.77
N ARG A 716 -0.36 3.77 -0.84
CA ARG A 716 0.11 2.37 -0.97
C ARG A 716 -0.16 1.56 0.29
N THR A 717 -0.57 0.31 0.11
CA THR A 717 -0.65 -0.68 1.18
C THR A 717 0.70 -1.32 1.54
N GLY A 718 1.72 -1.12 0.72
CA GLY A 718 3.08 -1.63 0.92
C GLY A 718 3.19 -3.16 1.01
N SER A 719 2.32 -3.91 0.32
CA SER A 719 2.22 -5.37 0.50
C SER A 719 3.52 -6.12 0.19
N ASN A 720 3.74 -7.27 0.83
CA ASN A 720 4.85 -8.17 0.52
C ASN A 720 4.93 -8.51 -0.98
N SER A 721 3.77 -8.70 -1.63
CA SER A 721 3.66 -8.93 -3.07
C SER A 721 4.12 -7.76 -3.94
N PHE A 722 3.95 -6.51 -3.50
CA PHE A 722 4.45 -5.34 -4.25
C PHE A 722 5.99 -5.37 -4.29
N TRP A 723 6.62 -5.52 -3.12
CA TRP A 723 8.08 -5.54 -3.00
C TRP A 723 8.72 -6.78 -3.63
N ASN A 724 8.21 -7.98 -3.34
CA ASN A 724 8.79 -9.21 -3.86
C ASN A 724 8.72 -9.30 -5.40
N ASN A 725 7.68 -8.73 -6.02
CA ASN A 725 7.57 -8.65 -7.48
C ASN A 725 8.60 -7.71 -8.14
N ARG A 726 9.36 -6.92 -7.36
CA ARG A 726 10.48 -6.09 -7.85
C ARG A 726 11.84 -6.76 -7.76
N ILE A 727 12.00 -7.81 -6.94
CA ILE A 727 13.28 -8.50 -6.75
C ILE A 727 13.87 -8.97 -8.10
N GLY A 728 13.04 -9.55 -8.97
CA GLY A 728 13.49 -9.99 -10.31
C GLY A 728 13.81 -8.84 -11.28
N GLN A 729 13.29 -7.62 -11.04
CA GLN A 729 13.64 -6.43 -11.82
C GLN A 729 14.97 -5.83 -11.33
N GLU A 730 15.20 -5.82 -10.02
CA GLU A 730 16.46 -5.35 -9.46
C GLU A 730 17.62 -6.31 -9.74
N GLN A 731 17.37 -7.63 -9.78
CA GLN A 731 18.37 -8.61 -10.26
C GLN A 731 18.75 -8.39 -11.74
N GLN A 732 17.84 -7.89 -12.57
CA GLN A 732 18.15 -7.49 -13.96
C GLN A 732 18.96 -6.19 -13.98
N ASN A 733 18.54 -5.17 -13.22
CA ASN A 733 19.26 -3.90 -13.06
C ASN A 733 20.70 -4.08 -12.55
N LEU A 734 20.91 -4.96 -11.54
CA LEU A 734 22.23 -5.37 -11.03
C LEU A 734 23.10 -6.09 -12.07
N SER A 735 22.48 -6.77 -13.03
CA SER A 735 23.19 -7.50 -14.09
C SER A 735 23.58 -6.60 -15.26
N ASP A 736 23.03 -5.38 -15.34
CA ASP A 736 23.35 -4.42 -16.38
C ASP A 736 24.65 -3.65 -16.03
N PRO A 737 25.61 -3.50 -16.96
CA PRO A 737 26.81 -2.68 -16.75
C PRO A 737 26.51 -1.21 -16.41
N SER A 738 25.31 -0.73 -16.72
CA SER A 738 24.82 0.63 -16.51
C SER A 738 23.64 0.74 -15.53
N TYR A 739 23.69 -0.06 -14.44
CA TYR A 739 22.78 -0.01 -13.27
C TYR A 739 22.16 1.39 -13.03
N ASP A 740 20.83 1.48 -13.14
CA ASP A 740 20.07 2.71 -12.94
C ASP A 740 19.42 2.73 -11.54
N PRO A 741 19.78 3.69 -10.67
CA PRO A 741 19.11 3.92 -9.38
C PRO A 741 17.61 4.20 -9.47
N GLN A 742 17.05 4.52 -10.65
CA GLN A 742 15.62 4.80 -10.87
C GLN A 742 14.87 3.67 -11.58
N HIS A 743 15.51 2.54 -11.87
CA HIS A 743 14.90 1.43 -12.64
C HIS A 743 13.65 0.84 -11.97
N ASN A 744 13.61 0.77 -10.63
CA ASN A 744 12.52 0.16 -9.87
C ASN A 744 12.48 0.65 -8.40
N ASP A 745 11.40 0.31 -7.70
CA ASP A 745 11.14 0.75 -6.32
C ASP A 745 12.21 0.30 -5.30
N ILE A 746 12.96 -0.78 -5.56
CA ILE A 746 14.06 -1.24 -4.67
C ILE A 746 15.31 -0.38 -4.88
N ALA A 747 15.69 -0.09 -6.13
CA ALA A 747 16.84 0.77 -6.45
C ALA A 747 16.68 2.19 -5.87
N ALA A 748 15.46 2.73 -5.94
CA ALA A 748 15.12 4.02 -5.34
C ALA A 748 15.24 3.98 -3.80
N LEU A 749 14.68 2.96 -3.15
CA LEU A 749 14.77 2.75 -1.70
C LEU A 749 16.22 2.61 -1.21
N ILE A 750 17.04 1.81 -1.91
CA ILE A 750 18.47 1.65 -1.61
C ILE A 750 19.18 3.00 -1.67
N THR A 751 18.88 3.82 -2.68
CA THR A 751 19.54 5.12 -2.81
C THR A 751 19.23 6.02 -1.60
N ILE A 752 17.96 6.14 -1.19
CA ILE A 752 17.59 6.92 0.02
C ILE A 752 18.39 6.45 1.23
N LEU A 753 18.41 5.14 1.48
CA LEU A 753 19.08 4.57 2.65
C LEU A 753 20.58 4.93 2.66
N ASN A 754 21.24 4.88 1.50
CA ASN A 754 22.64 5.28 1.35
C ASN A 754 22.86 6.78 1.55
N GLU A 755 21.96 7.65 1.07
CA GLU A 755 22.08 9.11 1.29
C GLU A 755 21.92 9.51 2.75
N TRP A 756 21.08 8.81 3.52
CA TRP A 756 21.01 9.00 4.97
C TRP A 756 22.34 8.61 5.65
N VAL A 757 22.99 7.50 5.24
CA VAL A 757 24.33 7.15 5.76
C VAL A 757 25.37 8.23 5.45
N LYS A 758 25.45 8.70 4.20
CA LYS A 758 26.38 9.79 3.80
C LYS A 758 26.17 11.08 4.61
N ALA A 759 24.92 11.36 4.99
CA ALA A 759 24.55 12.48 5.83
C ALA A 759 24.78 12.26 7.34
N GLY A 760 25.52 11.21 7.73
CA GLY A 760 25.88 10.93 9.13
C GLY A 760 24.73 10.34 9.96
N GLU A 761 23.63 9.97 9.32
CA GLU A 761 22.51 9.28 9.97
C GLU A 761 22.73 7.77 9.96
N SER A 762 22.03 7.07 10.85
CA SER A 762 22.19 5.63 11.06
C SER A 762 20.86 4.90 10.77
N PRO A 763 20.57 4.56 9.49
CA PRO A 763 19.30 3.98 9.10
C PRO A 763 19.12 2.52 9.54
N LEU A 764 17.85 2.22 9.86
CA LEU A 764 17.28 0.87 9.98
C LEU A 764 16.19 0.69 8.92
N LEU A 765 16.30 -0.37 8.13
CA LEU A 765 15.21 -0.87 7.29
C LEU A 765 14.51 -2.04 7.99
N VAL A 766 13.18 -1.97 8.08
CA VAL A 766 12.32 -3.08 8.49
C VAL A 766 11.42 -3.51 7.35
N ALA A 767 11.53 -4.78 6.93
CA ALA A 767 10.78 -5.34 5.82
C ALA A 767 10.23 -6.75 6.07
N HIS A 768 9.60 -7.33 5.05
CA HIS A 768 9.38 -8.77 4.99
C HIS A 768 10.72 -9.52 4.75
N LYS A 769 10.77 -10.80 5.14
CA LYS A 769 12.02 -11.58 5.14
C LYS A 769 12.68 -11.66 3.77
N ASP A 770 11.92 -11.94 2.72
CA ASP A 770 12.48 -12.18 1.38
C ASP A 770 13.21 -10.92 0.84
N LEU A 771 12.61 -9.73 1.03
CA LEU A 771 13.26 -8.46 0.70
C LEU A 771 14.50 -8.20 1.58
N CYS A 772 14.44 -8.50 2.88
CA CYS A 772 15.62 -8.36 3.75
C CYS A 772 16.78 -9.24 3.30
N ASP A 773 16.51 -10.49 2.96
CA ASP A 773 17.54 -11.47 2.62
C ASP A 773 18.15 -11.19 1.24
N GLN A 774 17.43 -10.52 0.33
CA GLN A 774 18.02 -9.91 -0.88
C GLN A 774 18.87 -8.67 -0.55
N LEU A 775 18.35 -7.74 0.26
CA LEU A 775 19.03 -6.47 0.55
C LEU A 775 20.33 -6.65 1.34
N ARG A 776 20.39 -7.63 2.24
CA ARG A 776 21.61 -7.99 3.01
C ARG A 776 22.79 -8.45 2.16
N VAL A 777 22.55 -8.90 0.93
CA VAL A 777 23.60 -9.33 -0.02
C VAL A 777 23.72 -8.37 -1.21
N HIS A 778 23.09 -7.20 -1.14
CA HIS A 778 22.97 -6.29 -2.27
C HIS A 778 24.22 -5.39 -2.42
N PRO A 779 25.02 -5.51 -3.50
CA PRO A 779 26.32 -4.84 -3.63
C PRO A 779 26.25 -3.32 -3.88
N LYS A 780 25.05 -2.74 -3.76
CA LYS A 780 24.78 -1.29 -3.84
C LYS A 780 24.21 -0.71 -2.56
N LEU A 781 23.90 -1.53 -1.54
CA LEU A 781 23.45 -1.04 -0.25
C LEU A 781 24.67 -0.71 0.62
N ASP A 782 24.64 0.43 1.31
CA ASP A 782 25.73 0.86 2.19
C ASP A 782 25.77 0.03 3.49
N GLU A 783 26.96 -0.33 3.97
CA GLU A 783 27.17 -1.12 5.18
C GLU A 783 26.65 -0.43 6.47
N GLY A 784 26.46 0.90 6.45
CA GLY A 784 25.82 1.63 7.54
C GLY A 784 24.32 1.32 7.73
N VAL A 785 23.66 0.75 6.72
CA VAL A 785 22.22 0.43 6.75
C VAL A 785 21.98 -0.89 7.48
N ALA A 786 21.29 -0.82 8.64
CA ALA A 786 20.84 -2.04 9.32
C ALA A 786 19.60 -2.61 8.64
N VAL A 787 19.55 -3.93 8.39
CA VAL A 787 18.41 -4.59 7.73
C VAL A 787 17.84 -5.71 8.60
N ALA A 788 16.59 -5.52 9.04
CA ALA A 788 15.86 -6.44 9.90
C ALA A 788 14.47 -6.77 9.34
N HIS A 789 13.92 -7.94 9.68
CA HIS A 789 12.58 -8.34 9.24
C HIS A 789 11.56 -8.35 10.37
N PHE A 790 10.29 -8.13 10.02
CA PHE A 790 9.15 -8.39 10.93
C PHE A 790 9.28 -9.77 11.60
N MET A 791 8.76 -9.90 12.82
CA MET A 791 8.90 -11.04 13.75
C MET A 791 10.31 -11.25 14.36
N SER A 792 11.40 -10.77 13.74
CA SER A 792 12.75 -10.91 14.33
C SER A 792 13.06 -9.89 15.45
N LEU A 793 12.32 -8.77 15.47
CA LEU A 793 12.67 -7.56 16.20
C LEU A 793 12.47 -7.62 17.72
N ARG A 794 11.55 -8.45 18.21
CA ARG A 794 11.03 -8.38 19.59
C ARG A 794 12.14 -8.53 20.63
N GLY A 795 12.29 -7.55 21.51
CA GLY A 795 13.35 -7.48 22.51
C GLY A 795 14.78 -7.31 21.98
N SER A 796 15.00 -7.06 20.68
CA SER A 796 16.33 -6.67 20.21
C SER A 796 16.65 -5.23 20.65
N ASN A 797 17.81 -5.06 21.27
CA ASN A 797 18.38 -3.76 21.64
C ASN A 797 19.34 -3.20 20.57
N ALA A 798 19.72 -4.00 19.57
CA ALA A 798 20.78 -3.70 18.57
C ALA A 798 20.47 -2.54 17.59
N TYR A 799 19.38 -1.80 17.79
CA TYR A 799 18.96 -0.68 16.97
C TYR A 799 18.65 0.58 17.80
N GLU A 800 19.01 0.61 19.08
CA GLU A 800 18.67 1.74 19.96
C GLU A 800 19.32 3.06 19.55
N ASP A 801 20.54 3.02 19.00
CA ASP A 801 21.27 4.18 18.49
C ASP A 801 20.86 4.60 17.08
N LYS A 802 19.98 3.83 16.41
CA LYS A 802 19.55 4.13 15.04
C LYS A 802 18.68 5.38 15.02
N SER A 803 18.99 6.32 14.14
CA SER A 803 18.39 7.66 14.09
C SER A 803 17.16 7.76 13.19
N VAL A 804 17.08 6.91 12.17
CA VAL A 804 15.95 6.81 11.24
C VAL A 804 15.51 5.36 11.03
N ILE A 805 14.21 5.14 10.84
CA ILE A 805 13.64 3.87 10.41
C ILE A 805 12.79 4.02 9.16
N PHE A 806 12.93 3.08 8.23
CA PHE A 806 12.06 2.87 7.09
C PHE A 806 11.33 1.53 7.26
N ILE A 807 10.00 1.53 7.23
CA ILE A 807 9.18 0.31 7.36
C ILE A 807 8.47 0.03 6.05
N THR A 808 8.96 -0.93 5.27
CA THR A 808 8.38 -1.32 3.96
C THR A 808 7.21 -2.27 4.16
N GLY A 809 6.01 -1.71 4.33
CA GLY A 809 4.78 -2.48 4.39
C GLY A 809 4.17 -2.63 5.78
N ARG A 810 3.51 -3.77 5.99
CA ARG A 810 2.80 -4.14 7.22
C ARG A 810 2.76 -5.66 7.36
N ASN A 811 2.87 -6.19 8.57
CA ASN A 811 2.82 -7.63 8.82
C ASN A 811 1.40 -8.19 8.64
N GLN A 812 1.01 -8.52 7.42
CA GLN A 812 -0.31 -9.08 7.09
C GLN A 812 -0.15 -10.53 6.60
N PRO A 813 -0.28 -11.54 7.49
CA PRO A 813 -0.47 -12.93 7.09
C PRO A 813 -1.77 -13.13 6.30
N PRO A 814 -1.94 -14.31 5.67
CA PRO A 814 -3.20 -14.70 5.08
C PRO A 814 -4.36 -14.63 6.09
N LEU A 815 -5.53 -14.19 5.62
CA LEU A 815 -6.70 -14.01 6.47
C LEU A 815 -7.16 -15.33 7.10
N ASP A 816 -7.00 -16.43 6.37
CA ASP A 816 -7.29 -17.79 6.84
C ASP A 816 -6.31 -18.27 7.92
N ASP A 817 -5.09 -17.73 7.99
CA ASP A 817 -4.19 -17.95 9.14
C ASP A 817 -4.58 -17.11 10.37
N ILE A 818 -5.22 -15.94 10.17
CA ILE A 818 -5.73 -15.12 11.28
C ILE A 818 -6.95 -15.81 11.91
N GLU A 819 -7.89 -16.31 11.11
CA GLU A 819 -9.01 -17.10 11.62
C GLU A 819 -8.55 -18.37 12.35
N ARG A 820 -7.57 -19.11 11.81
CA ARG A 820 -7.02 -20.30 12.50
C ARG A 820 -6.41 -19.95 13.86
N GLN A 821 -5.74 -18.81 13.97
CA GLN A 821 -5.22 -18.31 15.26
C GLN A 821 -6.36 -17.88 16.19
N ALA A 822 -7.40 -17.20 15.70
CA ALA A 822 -8.58 -16.85 16.50
C ALA A 822 -9.36 -18.09 16.98
N ARG A 823 -9.51 -19.12 16.14
CA ARG A 823 -10.05 -20.45 16.50
C ARG A 823 -9.22 -21.12 17.61
N ALA A 824 -7.89 -21.02 17.53
CA ALA A 824 -6.99 -21.54 18.56
C ALA A 824 -7.10 -20.78 19.91
N ILE A 825 -7.45 -19.49 19.90
CA ILE A 825 -7.62 -18.72 21.13
C ILE A 825 -9.04 -18.90 21.70
N PHE A 826 -10.08 -18.78 20.86
CA PHE A 826 -11.47 -18.59 21.26
C PHE A 826 -12.44 -19.71 20.87
N GLY A 827 -12.07 -20.68 20.02
CA GLY A 827 -12.98 -21.74 19.54
C GLY A 827 -13.55 -22.65 20.63
N ASN A 828 -12.91 -22.68 21.80
CA ASN A 828 -13.34 -23.38 23.01
C ASN A 828 -14.06 -22.47 24.04
N SER A 829 -14.35 -21.21 23.72
CA SER A 829 -14.86 -20.21 24.69
C SER A 829 -16.36 -20.32 25.04
N GLY A 830 -17.05 -21.32 24.49
CA GLY A 830 -18.51 -21.51 24.65
C GLY A 830 -19.36 -20.60 23.75
N ASN A 831 -18.81 -19.48 23.27
CA ASN A 831 -19.47 -18.57 22.33
C ASN A 831 -18.85 -18.74 20.93
N PRO A 832 -19.59 -19.23 19.91
CA PRO A 832 -19.10 -19.35 18.54
C PRO A 832 -18.48 -18.06 18.01
N LEU A 833 -17.48 -18.17 17.11
CA LEU A 833 -16.91 -17.04 16.39
C LEU A 833 -17.80 -16.68 15.18
N GLY A 834 -17.96 -15.39 14.91
CA GLY A 834 -18.48 -14.93 13.62
C GLY A 834 -17.37 -14.98 12.58
N TYR A 835 -17.58 -15.73 11.49
CA TYR A 835 -16.65 -15.82 10.36
C TYR A 835 -17.19 -14.98 9.20
N ASP A 836 -16.31 -14.23 8.55
CA ASP A 836 -16.63 -13.39 7.39
C ASP A 836 -16.24 -14.11 6.08
N ASP A 837 -16.75 -13.64 4.94
CA ASP A 837 -16.17 -14.04 3.65
C ASP A 837 -14.77 -13.45 3.50
N LEU A 838 -13.75 -14.30 3.54
CA LEU A 838 -12.34 -13.89 3.46
C LEU A 838 -11.96 -13.30 2.10
N GLU A 839 -12.74 -13.51 1.04
CA GLU A 839 -12.57 -12.83 -0.25
C GLU A 839 -13.20 -11.42 -0.24
N ASN A 840 -14.25 -11.21 0.58
CA ASN A 840 -15.07 -9.99 0.62
C ASN A 840 -15.26 -9.42 2.05
N LEU A 841 -14.17 -9.35 2.83
CA LEU A 841 -14.19 -8.79 4.19
C LEU A 841 -14.87 -7.41 4.25
N PRO A 842 -15.66 -7.12 5.31
CA PRO A 842 -16.20 -5.79 5.54
C PRO A 842 -15.07 -4.77 5.77
N SER A 843 -15.40 -3.50 5.56
CA SER A 843 -14.42 -2.40 5.57
C SER A 843 -14.78 -1.32 6.59
N ASP A 844 -13.78 -0.90 7.35
CA ASP A 844 -13.86 0.18 8.36
C ASP A 844 -13.06 1.41 7.91
N GLN A 845 -13.48 2.60 8.33
CA GLN A 845 -12.85 3.89 8.01
C GLN A 845 -12.00 4.39 9.20
N VAL A 846 -10.84 3.74 9.37
CA VAL A 846 -9.92 4.03 10.48
C VAL A 846 -9.22 5.37 10.28
N GLU A 847 -9.35 6.23 11.28
CA GLU A 847 -8.74 7.56 11.30
C GLU A 847 -7.25 7.48 11.66
N TYR A 848 -6.39 8.20 10.92
CA TYR A 848 -5.00 8.43 11.29
C TYR A 848 -4.94 9.26 12.57
N TRP A 849 -4.05 8.91 13.49
CA TRP A 849 -3.74 9.75 14.64
C TRP A 849 -2.80 10.87 14.17
N LEU A 850 -3.35 11.97 13.68
CA LEU A 850 -2.52 13.12 13.28
C LEU A 850 -1.97 13.87 14.49
N SER A 851 -0.74 14.37 14.37
CA SER A 851 -0.08 15.18 15.39
C SER A 851 -0.44 16.67 15.26
N LYS A 852 -0.13 17.48 16.29
CA LYS A 852 -0.24 18.95 16.25
C LYS A 852 0.63 19.61 15.16
N ARG A 853 1.60 18.90 14.57
CA ARG A 853 2.51 19.40 13.52
C ARG A 853 2.04 19.05 12.10
N SER A 854 0.99 18.24 11.97
CA SER A 854 0.45 17.89 10.64
C SER A 854 -0.34 19.05 10.04
N PRO A 855 -0.10 19.41 8.77
CA PRO A 855 -0.93 20.37 8.04
C PRO A 855 -2.26 19.76 7.57
N HIS A 856 -2.46 18.45 7.71
CA HIS A 856 -3.65 17.74 7.24
C HIS A 856 -4.81 17.90 8.23
N THR A 857 -6.01 18.09 7.68
CA THR A 857 -7.27 17.94 8.43
C THR A 857 -7.45 16.48 8.89
N ALA A 858 -8.39 16.26 9.82
CA ALA A 858 -8.71 14.91 10.29
C ALA A 858 -8.93 13.97 9.09
N SER A 859 -8.15 12.90 9.02
CA SER A 859 -8.05 12.03 7.84
C SER A 859 -8.17 10.55 8.23
N ALA A 860 -8.71 9.75 7.33
CA ALA A 860 -8.96 8.31 7.49
C ALA A 860 -8.65 7.56 6.19
N ILE A 861 -8.62 6.23 6.29
CA ILE A 861 -8.38 5.30 5.18
C ILE A 861 -9.27 4.08 5.36
N THR A 862 -9.78 3.55 4.25
CA THR A 862 -10.63 2.35 4.28
C THR A 862 -9.75 1.10 4.42
N ILE A 863 -9.94 0.31 5.48
CA ILE A 863 -9.22 -0.96 5.67
C ILE A 863 -10.22 -2.12 5.87
N PRO A 864 -9.90 -3.34 5.40
CA PRO A 864 -10.66 -4.51 5.82
C PRO A 864 -10.42 -4.80 7.30
N ALA A 865 -11.50 -5.12 7.98
CA ALA A 865 -11.56 -5.55 9.38
C ALA A 865 -12.51 -6.76 9.47
N PHE A 866 -12.37 -7.59 10.48
CA PHE A 866 -13.33 -8.67 10.76
C PHE A 866 -14.55 -8.13 11.53
N SER A 867 -15.73 -8.71 11.27
CA SER A 867 -16.98 -8.42 11.99
C SER A 867 -16.91 -8.87 13.45
N ASP A 868 -16.25 -9.98 13.73
CA ASP A 868 -16.06 -10.47 15.11
C ASP A 868 -14.87 -9.75 15.77
N PRO A 869 -15.09 -8.98 16.86
CA PRO A 869 -14.03 -8.21 17.50
C PRO A 869 -12.89 -9.09 18.07
N ARG A 870 -13.13 -10.39 18.29
CA ARG A 870 -12.09 -11.34 18.72
C ARG A 870 -11.13 -11.69 17.59
N ILE A 871 -11.61 -11.82 16.35
CA ILE A 871 -10.74 -12.08 15.19
C ILE A 871 -10.01 -10.78 14.80
N GLU A 872 -10.71 -9.64 14.86
CA GLU A 872 -10.13 -8.33 14.60
C GLU A 872 -9.03 -7.95 15.61
N ALA A 873 -9.20 -8.26 16.90
CA ALA A 873 -8.14 -8.11 17.90
C ALA A 873 -6.90 -8.95 17.54
N VAL A 874 -7.08 -10.19 17.09
CA VAL A 874 -5.98 -11.07 16.66
C VAL A 874 -5.29 -10.51 15.42
N GLN A 875 -6.04 -9.95 14.45
CA GLN A 875 -5.44 -9.25 13.31
C GLN A 875 -4.59 -8.07 13.77
N LYS A 876 -5.12 -7.19 14.61
CA LYS A 876 -4.41 -6.02 15.16
C LYS A 876 -3.15 -6.41 15.94
N GLN A 877 -3.20 -7.50 16.71
CA GLN A 877 -2.05 -8.00 17.48
C GLN A 877 -0.95 -8.66 16.63
N ILE A 878 -1.27 -9.04 15.40
CA ILE A 878 -0.33 -9.57 14.41
C ILE A 878 0.24 -8.45 13.53
N ARG A 879 -0.58 -7.46 13.16
CA ARG A 879 -0.34 -6.49 12.09
C ARG A 879 0.08 -5.11 12.62
N GLU A 880 -0.83 -4.39 13.26
CA GLU A 880 -0.61 -3.05 13.84
C GLU A 880 0.45 -3.09 14.94
N ALA A 881 0.32 -4.05 15.87
CA ALA A 881 1.23 -4.24 17.00
C ALA A 881 2.68 -4.56 16.56
N GLU A 882 2.87 -5.23 15.41
CA GLU A 882 4.21 -5.51 14.88
C GLU A 882 4.87 -4.27 14.28
N THR A 883 4.11 -3.37 13.66
CA THR A 883 4.62 -2.05 13.22
C THR A 883 5.00 -1.18 14.43
N VAL A 884 4.19 -1.17 15.49
CA VAL A 884 4.53 -0.47 16.75
C VAL A 884 5.80 -1.07 17.38
N GLN A 885 5.93 -2.39 17.42
CA GLN A 885 7.15 -3.09 17.84
C GLN A 885 8.37 -2.78 16.97
N ALA A 886 8.21 -2.48 15.68
CA ALA A 886 9.31 -2.06 14.82
C ALA A 886 9.79 -0.64 15.14
N ILE A 887 8.87 0.33 15.22
CA ILE A 887 9.18 1.73 15.59
C ILE A 887 9.85 1.81 16.97
N ALA A 888 9.36 1.01 17.92
CA ALA A 888 9.85 0.95 19.30
C ALA A 888 11.36 0.64 19.45
N ARG A 889 11.99 0.02 18.45
CA ARG A 889 13.41 -0.37 18.51
C ARG A 889 14.35 0.84 18.59
N LEU A 890 13.89 2.03 18.17
CA LEU A 890 14.64 3.29 18.21
C LEU A 890 14.64 3.97 19.59
N ARG A 891 13.97 3.37 20.60
CA ARG A 891 13.84 3.83 21.99
C ARG A 891 13.37 5.29 22.13
N LEU A 892 12.41 5.70 21.29
CA LEU A 892 11.94 7.09 21.12
C LEU A 892 11.48 7.83 22.39
N VAL A 893 11.22 7.12 23.50
CA VAL A 893 10.85 7.71 24.80
C VAL A 893 12.05 8.34 25.53
N TRP A 894 13.28 7.85 25.29
CA TRP A 894 14.51 8.34 25.92
C TRP A 894 15.56 8.82 24.91
N ALA A 895 15.16 9.08 23.66
CA ALA A 895 16.06 9.63 22.66
C ALA A 895 16.49 11.06 23.08
N GLU A 896 17.79 11.33 23.03
CA GLU A 896 18.36 12.64 23.37
C GLU A 896 18.05 13.71 22.30
N TYR A 897 17.64 13.28 21.11
CA TYR A 897 17.34 14.08 19.94
C TYR A 897 16.15 13.52 19.16
N GLN A 898 15.63 14.31 18.22
CA GLN A 898 14.46 13.97 17.43
C GLN A 898 14.80 12.97 16.31
N LYS A 899 14.25 11.76 16.40
CA LYS A 899 14.45 10.69 15.43
C LYS A 899 13.41 10.69 14.30
N ARG A 900 13.67 9.95 13.23
CA ARG A 900 12.83 9.96 12.00
C ARG A 900 12.18 8.59 11.75
N VAL A 901 10.90 8.58 11.41
CA VAL A 901 10.11 7.36 11.19
C VAL A 901 9.37 7.46 9.85
N PHE A 902 9.67 6.56 8.92
CA PHE A 902 9.04 6.47 7.61
C PHE A 902 8.23 5.18 7.48
N LEU A 903 6.91 5.32 7.33
CA LEU A 903 5.96 4.21 7.23
C LEU A 903 5.47 4.07 5.79
N LEU A 904 6.01 3.09 5.05
CA LEU A 904 5.73 2.87 3.63
C LEU A 904 4.49 1.97 3.46
N SER A 905 3.47 2.18 4.31
CA SER A 905 2.14 1.58 4.17
C SER A 905 1.07 2.44 4.82
N ASN A 906 -0.12 2.40 4.23
CA ASN A 906 -1.30 3.16 4.66
C ASN A 906 -2.12 2.50 5.77
N LEU A 907 -1.47 1.74 6.65
CA LEU A 907 -2.11 1.19 7.86
C LEU A 907 -1.98 2.21 8.99
N PRO A 908 -3.07 2.83 9.50
CA PRO A 908 -2.99 3.74 10.63
C PRO A 908 -2.36 3.05 11.85
N VAL A 909 -1.32 3.65 12.41
CA VAL A 909 -0.62 3.14 13.61
C VAL A 909 -1.06 3.91 14.86
N GLU A 910 -0.82 3.30 16.03
CA GLU A 910 -1.08 3.91 17.34
C GLU A 910 0.05 4.87 17.75
N MET A 911 0.35 5.84 16.88
CA MET A 911 1.35 6.88 17.09
C MET A 911 0.95 8.16 16.35
N PRO A 912 1.23 9.37 16.89
CA PRO A 912 1.02 10.62 16.17
C PRO A 912 1.82 10.69 14.85
N VAL A 913 1.12 10.89 13.75
CA VAL A 913 1.65 11.07 12.38
C VAL A 913 1.76 12.57 12.07
N ASP A 914 2.93 13.00 11.63
CA ASP A 914 3.21 14.41 11.31
C ASP A 914 2.99 14.71 9.83
N HIS A 915 3.30 13.77 8.94
CA HIS A 915 3.21 13.97 7.50
C HIS A 915 2.52 12.77 6.85
N LEU A 916 1.30 12.97 6.34
CA LEU A 916 0.74 12.09 5.32
C LEU A 916 1.35 12.49 3.97
N ILE A 917 1.83 11.53 3.20
CA ILE A 917 2.52 11.74 1.92
C ILE A 917 2.17 10.64 0.91
N GLU A 918 2.43 10.90 -0.36
CA GLU A 918 2.38 9.88 -1.41
C GLU A 918 3.71 9.12 -1.47
N PHE A 919 3.69 7.86 -1.91
CA PHE A 919 4.89 7.04 -2.07
C PHE A 919 5.90 7.68 -3.03
N ASN A 920 5.41 8.33 -4.08
CA ASN A 920 6.22 9.05 -5.06
C ASN A 920 6.73 10.41 -4.54
N ASP A 921 6.22 10.90 -3.41
CA ASP A 921 6.75 12.06 -2.68
C ASP A 921 7.77 11.64 -1.60
N LEU A 922 7.84 10.33 -1.29
CA LEU A 922 8.84 9.73 -0.40
C LEU A 922 10.07 9.22 -1.17
N MET A 923 9.86 8.61 -2.34
CA MET A 923 10.95 8.17 -3.22
C MET A 923 11.50 9.37 -4.01
N PRO A 924 12.81 9.63 -3.99
CA PRO A 924 13.38 10.84 -4.56
C PRO A 924 13.24 10.85 -6.08
N ASP A 925 12.69 11.92 -6.63
CA ASP A 925 12.50 12.06 -8.07
C ASP A 925 13.82 12.36 -8.80
N ARG A 926 13.80 12.37 -10.14
CA ARG A 926 15.01 12.52 -10.95
C ARG A 926 15.77 13.84 -10.72
N LEU A 927 15.14 14.91 -10.23
CA LEU A 927 15.81 16.16 -9.89
C LEU A 927 16.40 16.12 -8.48
N GLU A 928 15.65 15.58 -7.51
CA GLU A 928 16.11 15.36 -6.13
C GLU A 928 17.33 14.43 -6.12
N MET A 929 17.29 13.33 -6.89
CA MET A 929 18.41 12.42 -7.13
C MET A 929 19.64 13.10 -7.73
N GLU A 930 19.47 14.17 -8.51
CA GLU A 930 20.58 14.87 -9.17
C GLU A 930 21.17 15.99 -8.32
N LEU A 931 20.35 16.64 -7.47
CA LEU A 931 20.80 17.46 -6.35
C LEU A 931 21.67 16.64 -5.39
N ILE A 932 21.16 15.48 -4.99
CA ILE A 932 21.81 14.50 -4.11
C ILE A 932 23.20 14.08 -4.65
N LYS A 933 23.28 13.69 -5.94
CA LYS A 933 24.53 13.20 -6.54
C LYS A 933 25.62 14.26 -6.71
N LYS A 934 25.24 15.54 -6.89
CA LYS A 934 26.20 16.62 -7.23
C LYS A 934 26.52 17.55 -6.06
N GLY A 935 25.61 17.65 -5.10
CA GLY A 935 25.66 18.67 -4.04
C GLY A 935 24.98 19.99 -4.44
N ASP A 936 24.51 20.14 -5.68
CA ASP A 936 23.85 21.35 -6.16
C ASP A 936 22.78 21.06 -7.22
N ILE A 937 21.78 21.93 -7.35
CA ILE A 937 20.84 21.87 -8.48
C ILE A 937 20.24 23.24 -8.84
N PRO A 938 20.15 23.60 -10.14
CA PRO A 938 19.33 24.71 -10.58
C PRO A 938 17.84 24.38 -10.46
N LEU A 939 17.05 25.31 -9.94
CA LEU A 939 15.60 25.14 -9.73
C LEU A 939 14.75 25.66 -10.90
N THR A 940 15.40 26.05 -12.01
CA THR A 940 14.74 26.65 -13.18
C THR A 940 15.19 25.96 -14.47
N THR A 941 14.29 25.84 -15.44
CA THR A 941 14.53 25.14 -16.72
C THR A 941 15.79 25.64 -17.45
N LEU A 942 15.97 26.95 -17.56
CA LEU A 942 17.14 27.55 -18.21
C LEU A 942 18.42 27.35 -17.39
N GLY A 943 18.31 27.27 -16.06
CA GLY A 943 19.44 26.96 -15.18
C GLY A 943 19.91 25.52 -15.35
N LEU A 944 19.00 24.55 -15.46
CA LEU A 944 19.36 23.17 -15.79
C LEU A 944 19.95 23.05 -17.19
N GLU A 945 19.42 23.79 -18.17
CA GLU A 945 19.98 23.82 -19.52
C GLU A 945 21.44 24.33 -19.56
N LYS A 946 21.77 25.41 -18.83
CA LYS A 946 23.15 25.95 -18.80
C LYS A 946 24.09 25.20 -17.85
N MET A 947 23.64 24.85 -16.64
CA MET A 947 24.50 24.27 -15.59
C MET A 947 24.59 22.74 -15.63
N ARG A 948 23.58 22.04 -16.18
CA ARG A 948 23.48 20.56 -16.16
C ARG A 948 23.30 19.95 -17.56
N PRO A 949 24.16 20.27 -18.55
CA PRO A 949 24.13 19.63 -19.87
C PRO A 949 24.46 18.13 -19.82
N ASP A 950 25.12 17.67 -18.75
CA ASP A 950 25.44 16.27 -18.46
C ASP A 950 24.20 15.38 -18.20
N LEU A 951 23.00 15.95 -18.13
CA LEU A 951 21.74 15.20 -18.06
C LEU A 951 21.24 14.71 -19.43
N GLU A 952 21.79 15.23 -20.53
CA GLU A 952 21.42 14.92 -21.94
C GLU A 952 19.92 15.04 -22.24
N LEU A 953 19.20 15.91 -21.52
CA LEU A 953 17.76 16.12 -21.66
C LEU A 953 17.42 17.24 -22.66
N SER A 954 16.37 17.05 -23.45
CA SER A 954 15.78 18.14 -24.25
C SER A 954 15.15 19.21 -23.35
N LYS A 955 14.97 20.44 -23.87
CA LYS A 955 14.33 21.55 -23.15
C LYS A 955 12.95 21.18 -22.58
N GLU A 956 12.19 20.39 -23.33
CA GLU A 956 10.86 19.90 -22.97
C GLU A 956 10.92 18.83 -21.87
N ALA A 957 11.95 17.99 -21.88
CA ALA A 957 12.21 17.01 -20.84
C ALA A 957 12.69 17.69 -19.54
N ILE A 958 13.56 18.71 -19.63
CA ILE A 958 13.95 19.55 -18.47
C ILE A 958 12.73 20.28 -17.91
N LYS A 959 11.89 20.90 -18.76
CA LYS A 959 10.66 21.58 -18.33
C LYS A 959 9.71 20.62 -17.60
N LYS A 960 9.52 19.41 -18.12
CA LYS A 960 8.72 18.35 -17.47
C LYS A 960 9.35 17.83 -16.18
N LEU A 961 10.68 17.80 -16.07
CA LEU A 961 11.40 17.43 -14.85
C LEU A 961 11.13 18.46 -13.73
N VAL A 962 11.47 19.73 -13.97
CA VAL A 962 11.23 20.85 -13.03
C VAL A 962 9.78 20.91 -12.54
N GLN A 963 8.81 20.67 -13.44
CA GLN A 963 7.39 20.63 -13.11
C GLN A 963 7.00 19.42 -12.24
N ARG A 964 7.49 18.22 -12.55
CA ARG A 964 7.20 17.01 -11.77
C ARG A 964 7.74 17.11 -10.34
N SER A 965 8.98 17.60 -10.21
CA SER A 965 9.64 17.81 -8.92
C SER A 965 9.10 19.00 -8.13
N LYS A 966 8.18 19.79 -8.73
CA LYS A 966 7.60 21.01 -8.13
C LYS A 966 8.68 21.93 -7.54
N ALA A 967 9.79 22.08 -8.28
CA ALA A 967 11.03 22.71 -7.81
C ALA A 967 10.90 24.19 -7.42
N SER A 968 9.76 24.82 -7.77
CA SER A 968 9.32 26.13 -7.27
C SER A 968 9.11 26.18 -5.75
N ASN A 969 9.03 25.04 -5.06
CA ASN A 969 9.16 24.94 -3.61
C ASN A 969 10.48 24.25 -3.23
N PRO A 970 11.57 25.00 -2.98
CA PRO A 970 12.89 24.43 -2.69
C PRO A 970 12.91 23.56 -1.43
N LYS A 971 12.00 23.79 -0.46
CA LYS A 971 11.91 22.98 0.76
C LYS A 971 11.32 21.60 0.50
N ARG A 972 10.57 21.39 -0.61
CA ARG A 972 10.02 20.08 -1.00
C ARG A 972 11.13 19.12 -1.42
N LEU A 973 12.06 19.59 -2.26
CA LEU A 973 13.23 18.83 -2.75
C LEU A 973 14.20 18.33 -1.67
N LEU A 974 13.97 18.77 -0.42
CA LEU A 974 14.75 18.46 0.76
C LEU A 974 13.94 17.68 1.81
N THR A 975 12.71 17.28 1.52
CA THR A 975 11.83 16.59 2.50
C THR A 975 12.41 15.25 2.93
N GLN A 976 13.18 14.60 2.04
CA GLN A 976 13.77 13.27 2.26
C GLN A 976 15.23 13.31 2.71
N LEU A 977 15.80 14.48 3.00
CA LEU A 977 17.15 14.61 3.56
C LEU A 977 17.10 14.82 5.09
N PRO A 978 18.18 14.56 5.84
CA PRO A 978 18.20 14.78 7.28
C PRO A 978 18.18 16.27 7.66
N ASP A 979 17.57 16.61 8.81
CA ASP A 979 17.26 18.00 9.16
C ASP A 979 18.49 18.92 9.27
N LEU A 980 19.65 18.38 9.67
CA LEU A 980 20.91 19.13 9.70
C LEU A 980 21.49 19.39 8.30
N VAL A 981 21.23 18.54 7.30
CA VAL A 981 21.50 18.85 5.88
C VAL A 981 20.52 19.91 5.38
N ARG A 982 19.22 19.73 5.66
CA ARG A 982 18.14 20.64 5.23
C ARG A 982 18.39 22.07 5.70
N THR A 983 18.76 22.25 6.97
CA THR A 983 19.02 23.56 7.58
C THR A 983 20.36 24.18 7.12
N ALA A 984 21.39 23.37 6.89
CA ALA A 984 22.65 23.82 6.30
C ALA A 984 22.57 24.13 4.78
N THR A 985 21.51 23.69 4.10
CA THR A 985 21.30 23.95 2.66
C THR A 985 21.13 25.44 2.39
N GLN A 986 21.95 25.96 1.47
CA GLN A 986 21.88 27.34 0.99
C GLN A 986 21.11 27.41 -0.34
N ILE A 987 20.54 28.58 -0.60
CA ILE A 987 19.88 28.91 -1.87
C ILE A 987 20.43 30.23 -2.39
N ALA A 988 20.99 30.20 -3.59
CA ALA A 988 21.31 31.40 -4.34
C ALA A 988 20.05 31.86 -5.07
N THR A 989 19.74 33.16 -4.99
CA THR A 989 18.76 33.84 -5.84
C THR A 989 19.49 34.94 -6.60
N PHE A 990 19.35 34.99 -7.93
CA PHE A 990 20.08 35.93 -8.79
C PHE A 990 19.32 36.18 -10.09
N LYS A 991 19.74 37.16 -10.91
CA LYS A 991 19.17 37.39 -12.24
C LYS A 991 20.21 37.24 -13.35
N ALA A 992 19.83 36.50 -14.40
CA ALA A 992 20.64 36.24 -15.60
C ALA A 992 19.72 36.08 -16.83
N GLY A 993 20.32 35.99 -18.02
CA GLY A 993 19.60 35.72 -19.28
C GLY A 993 19.91 36.70 -20.41
N ASP A 994 19.98 36.18 -21.64
CA ASP A 994 20.56 36.85 -22.81
C ASP A 994 19.65 37.88 -23.53
N LYS A 995 18.44 38.15 -23.00
CA LYS A 995 17.49 39.16 -23.54
C LYS A 995 16.63 39.85 -22.47
N ARG A 996 16.18 39.10 -21.47
CA ARG A 996 15.55 39.59 -20.23
C ARG A 996 16.30 38.93 -19.07
N LYS A 997 16.64 39.71 -18.04
CA LYS A 997 17.26 39.19 -16.83
C LYS A 997 16.19 38.62 -15.90
N THR A 998 15.92 37.33 -16.00
CA THR A 998 14.94 36.59 -15.18
C THR A 998 15.55 36.14 -13.86
N THR A 999 14.73 36.06 -12.80
CA THR A 999 15.18 35.53 -11.51
C THR A 999 15.36 34.02 -11.60
N HIS A 1000 16.57 33.55 -11.31
CA HIS A 1000 16.92 32.15 -11.17
C HIS A 1000 17.19 31.83 -9.70
N GLN A 1001 16.94 30.57 -9.35
CA GLN A 1001 17.32 30.01 -8.06
C GLN A 1001 18.16 28.76 -8.27
N HIS A 1002 19.17 28.60 -7.43
CA HIS A 1002 20.07 27.46 -7.43
C HIS A 1002 20.26 26.99 -5.99
N LEU A 1003 20.07 25.70 -5.76
CA LEU A 1003 20.19 25.08 -4.46
C LEU A 1003 21.60 24.53 -4.28
N PHE A 1004 22.15 24.72 -3.09
CA PHE A 1004 23.48 24.27 -2.72
C PHE A 1004 23.40 23.49 -1.40
N LEU A 1005 23.65 22.18 -1.47
CA LEU A 1005 23.94 21.40 -0.27
C LEU A 1005 25.28 21.86 0.33
N PRO A 1006 25.45 21.74 1.66
CA PRO A 1006 26.72 22.00 2.32
C PRO A 1006 27.89 21.20 1.73
N LYS A 1007 29.05 21.85 1.52
CA LYS A 1007 30.31 21.17 1.16
C LYS A 1007 30.89 20.47 2.39
N ASP A 1008 31.68 19.42 2.16
CA ASP A 1008 32.39 18.65 3.21
C ASP A 1008 31.49 18.16 4.36
N TYR A 1009 30.18 18.02 4.10
CA TYR A 1009 29.19 17.72 5.13
C TYR A 1009 29.49 16.37 5.77
N SER A 1010 29.70 16.40 7.08
CA SER A 1010 29.96 15.23 7.92
C SER A 1010 29.37 15.49 9.30
N GLY A 1011 28.92 14.46 10.00
CA GLY A 1011 28.31 14.72 11.30
C GLY A 1011 27.66 13.53 11.97
N SER A 1012 26.81 13.89 12.93
CA SER A 1012 25.93 13.03 13.71
C SER A 1012 24.53 13.67 13.71
N PRO A 1013 23.48 12.94 14.10
CA PRO A 1013 22.11 13.47 14.15
C PRO A 1013 21.90 14.69 15.06
N THR A 1014 22.87 14.99 15.93
CA THR A 1014 22.88 16.12 16.87
C THR A 1014 23.86 17.24 16.51
N THR A 1015 24.79 17.01 15.56
CA THR A 1015 25.87 17.97 15.26
C THR A 1015 26.42 17.71 13.86
N SER A 1016 26.29 18.69 12.98
CA SER A 1016 26.92 18.71 11.65
C SER A 1016 28.16 19.60 11.63
N ILE A 1017 29.17 19.15 10.90
CA ILE A 1017 30.34 19.90 10.47
C ILE A 1017 30.21 20.06 8.95
N TYR A 1018 30.28 21.28 8.47
CA TYR A 1018 30.22 21.55 7.03
C TYR A 1018 30.94 22.83 6.66
N THR A 1019 31.41 22.87 5.42
CA THR A 1019 31.91 24.08 4.77
C THR A 1019 30.73 24.74 4.04
N PRO A 1020 30.22 25.90 4.48
CA PRO A 1020 29.23 26.63 3.70
C PRO A 1020 29.83 27.11 2.37
N TRP A 1021 28.96 27.40 1.42
CA TRP A 1021 29.33 28.21 0.25
C TRP A 1021 29.43 29.67 0.69
N THR A 1022 30.53 30.33 0.34
CA THR A 1022 30.63 31.80 0.42
C THR A 1022 29.92 32.45 -0.78
N ASP A 1023 29.63 33.75 -0.68
CA ASP A 1023 29.05 34.51 -1.80
C ASP A 1023 29.98 34.45 -3.03
N GLU A 1024 31.30 34.60 -2.84
CA GLU A 1024 32.29 34.58 -3.92
C GLU A 1024 32.41 33.20 -4.60
N GLU A 1025 32.38 32.11 -3.84
CA GLU A 1025 32.43 30.75 -4.40
C GLU A 1025 31.17 30.42 -5.21
N ALA A 1026 29.99 30.76 -4.66
CA ALA A 1026 28.72 30.48 -5.32
C ALA A 1026 28.51 31.37 -6.55
N GLU A 1027 28.86 32.66 -6.48
CA GLU A 1027 28.82 33.54 -7.66
C GLU A 1027 29.81 33.06 -8.74
N ALA A 1028 31.05 32.70 -8.38
CA ALA A 1028 32.02 32.16 -9.34
C ALA A 1028 31.57 30.84 -10.00
N TYR A 1029 31.02 29.90 -9.21
CA TYR A 1029 30.49 28.63 -9.72
C TYR A 1029 29.34 28.85 -10.71
N LEU A 1030 28.39 29.73 -10.36
CA LEU A 1030 27.29 30.08 -11.25
C LEU A 1030 27.79 30.84 -12.49
N THR A 1031 28.74 31.77 -12.34
CA THR A 1031 29.35 32.50 -13.48
C THR A 1031 30.03 31.56 -14.47
N ALA A 1032 30.64 30.45 -14.02
CA ALA A 1032 31.26 29.46 -14.91
C ALA A 1032 30.25 28.79 -15.87
N GLY A 1033 29.01 28.56 -15.45
CA GLY A 1033 27.96 27.98 -16.31
C GLY A 1033 27.05 29.02 -17.00
N TRP A 1034 26.86 30.21 -16.41
CA TRP A 1034 26.01 31.26 -16.97
C TRP A 1034 26.73 32.22 -17.94
N GLY A 1035 28.04 32.38 -17.78
CA GLY A 1035 28.89 33.31 -18.52
C GLY A 1035 29.36 34.52 -17.69
N GLU A 1036 30.57 35.02 -17.98
CA GLU A 1036 31.15 36.19 -17.30
C GLU A 1036 30.26 37.44 -17.44
N GLY A 1037 29.94 38.08 -16.30
CA GLY A 1037 29.03 39.23 -16.26
C GLY A 1037 27.54 38.96 -16.54
N ALA A 1038 27.14 37.70 -16.76
CA ALA A 1038 25.73 37.35 -17.01
C ALA A 1038 24.85 37.56 -15.76
N ILE A 1039 25.42 37.33 -14.58
CA ILE A 1039 24.75 37.35 -13.26
C ILE A 1039 24.71 38.79 -12.69
N THR A 1040 23.63 39.11 -11.98
CA THR A 1040 23.39 40.37 -11.24
C THR A 1040 22.33 40.13 -10.17
N GLU A 1041 22.23 41.02 -9.17
CA GLU A 1041 21.27 40.89 -8.05
C GLU A 1041 21.40 39.54 -7.31
N PHE A 1042 22.64 39.06 -7.18
CA PHE A 1042 22.97 37.82 -6.49
C PHE A 1042 22.76 37.98 -4.97
N ASN A 1043 22.18 36.95 -4.36
CA ASN A 1043 22.03 36.79 -2.92
C ASN A 1043 22.08 35.30 -2.56
N LEU A 1044 23.10 34.90 -1.79
CA LEU A 1044 23.13 33.60 -1.10
C LEU A 1044 22.51 33.74 0.30
N LYS A 1045 21.84 32.69 0.77
CA LYS A 1045 21.36 32.55 2.15
C LYS A 1045 21.03 31.10 2.48
N TYR A 1046 20.96 30.76 3.76
CA TYR A 1046 20.34 29.50 4.20
C TYR A 1046 18.85 29.47 3.82
N LEU A 1047 18.37 28.33 3.32
CA LEU A 1047 16.97 28.16 2.90
C LEU A 1047 16.00 28.17 4.09
N TYR A 1048 16.47 27.69 5.24
CA TYR A 1048 15.78 27.76 6.52
C TYR A 1048 16.43 28.89 7.31
N GLY A 1049 15.69 29.98 7.52
CA GLY A 1049 16.10 31.01 8.47
C GLY A 1049 15.93 30.53 9.91
N PRO A 1050 16.47 31.27 10.90
CA PRO A 1050 16.15 31.02 12.30
C PRO A 1050 14.65 31.22 12.52
N GLU A 1051 13.92 30.15 12.79
CA GLU A 1051 12.52 30.25 13.22
C GLU A 1051 12.46 30.86 14.63
N PRO A 1052 11.44 31.68 14.94
CA PRO A 1052 11.22 32.15 16.30
C PRO A 1052 10.97 30.95 17.23
N GLU A 1053 11.41 31.07 18.48
CA GLU A 1053 11.47 29.97 19.46
C GLU A 1053 10.21 29.09 19.45
N VAL A 1054 10.34 27.85 18.95
CA VAL A 1054 9.33 26.81 19.15
C VAL A 1054 9.39 26.38 20.60
N SER A 1055 8.61 27.09 21.43
CA SER A 1055 8.50 26.86 22.87
C SER A 1055 8.21 25.39 23.17
N GLY A 1056 9.07 24.75 23.97
CA GLY A 1056 8.92 23.35 24.34
C GLY A 1056 7.72 23.11 25.25
N GLU A 1057 6.68 22.46 24.71
CA GLU A 1057 5.58 21.83 25.47
C GLU A 1057 5.51 20.33 25.19
#